data_AF-A0AAJ1QZY6-F1
#
_entry.id   AF-A0AAJ1QZY6-F1
#
_cell.length_a   1.000
_cell.length_b   1.000
_cell.length_c   1.000
_cell.angle_alpha   90.00
_cell.angle_beta   90.00
_cell.angle_gamma   90.00
#
_symmetry.space_group_name_H-M   'P 1'
#
loop_
_entity.id
_entity.type
_entity.pdbx_description
1 polymer ?
#
loop_
_entity_poly.entity_id
_entity_poly.type
_entity_poly.pdbx_seq_one_letter_code
_entity_poly.pdbx_strand_id
1 'polypeptide(L)'
;MNLSIHPSVGVARLGNSTTAICLSPDTIGGLPFDADNNGNSLGPITSFKDAAGLIKRQGQPFKILSDTGEEITLDTPNVASIEWTVHLANKKAAWYQYSELQGNLLYGQENSYQNQKIPFRNPDVPQNDRQTLIVDPGPRTISGKQSSIGFDKDNVPSGYPAQYPPQEVSYGVPVVTLGDLLTDNSGRLVVLGGFGHAGGDLPLTSYGGSSTWHDDISDGPVYCTVNFNDGTPSVSLTAWVIIGSPDFAPEIVNISNLSDTMFDVGVRNFNLVPEMYSNGNYNPDFQANFQRDILPIINRISKYQWVANVQSMMAFTSNIFDFTDNSEANRQNRQNYFSYFRQNDAQPPVPPYLPQEQLLKENGTDIFPMMPLNSGSNSVSNINIMKFMALDETQLFLMQQWADGNFVSDPNYEEYPVNAMDAASVGNCVGLPMCPGIEVTWNLQNPIIYANPYRILQYGNEQQYAAQGLTPSRDECEGGGCEPGDLTKRMACPWQADFFQCTIQLINFTDPSVNKAGSPPAPLPPTYYSYWWPPQSPWDVLVGEFTAEGQSATNVPAGQQMNYARGINSFTQMVQYWYALGFIRDKNSHSAGFPFFVETERNNEIFTYENVPVSEISGNEEDDETTIPVFYIEKKTQVVTERSEKGRMMMEHLEEVGFKEIAVAADRMPLPRSGTRNRR
;
A
#
# COMPACT_ATOMS: atom_id res chain seq x y z
N MET A 1 11.72 -13.53 32.11
CA MET A 1 11.14 -13.91 30.82
C MET A 1 11.16 -12.67 29.96
N ASN A 2 11.82 -12.71 28.80
CA ASN A 2 11.76 -11.62 27.84
C ASN A 2 10.57 -11.85 26.92
N LEU A 3 9.77 -10.82 26.69
CA LEU A 3 8.59 -10.88 25.82
C LEU A 3 8.74 -9.89 24.67
N SER A 4 8.06 -10.15 23.56
CA SER A 4 7.97 -9.25 22.40
C SER A 4 6.58 -9.28 21.79
N ILE A 5 6.13 -8.14 21.25
CA ILE A 5 4.90 -8.06 20.45
C ILE A 5 5.24 -8.36 18.98
N HIS A 6 4.40 -9.17 18.35
CA HIS A 6 4.44 -9.47 16.92
C HIS A 6 3.04 -9.35 16.28
N PRO A 7 2.92 -8.76 15.07
CA PRO A 7 4.02 -8.15 14.31
C PRO A 7 4.57 -6.88 14.97
N SER A 8 5.81 -6.52 14.64
CA SER A 8 6.45 -5.27 15.06
C SER A 8 5.79 -4.03 14.48
N VAL A 9 5.30 -4.16 13.25
CA VAL A 9 4.46 -3.19 12.55
C VAL A 9 3.29 -3.96 11.96
N GLY A 10 2.13 -3.81 12.56
CA GLY A 10 0.89 -4.41 12.07
C GLY A 10 0.32 -3.69 10.85
N VAL A 11 -0.41 -4.43 10.02
CA VAL A 11 -1.11 -3.87 8.85
C VAL A 11 -2.57 -4.29 8.90
N ALA A 12 -3.45 -3.31 9.12
CA ALA A 12 -4.88 -3.46 8.95
C ALA A 12 -5.34 -2.68 7.71
N ARG A 13 -6.52 -3.00 7.18
CA ARG A 13 -7.03 -2.38 5.96
C ARG A 13 -8.48 -1.94 6.09
N LEU A 14 -8.77 -0.80 5.46
CA LEU A 14 -10.11 -0.21 5.39
C LEU A 14 -11.12 -1.18 4.75
N GLY A 15 -12.38 -1.00 5.08
CA GLY A 15 -13.51 -1.77 4.56
C GLY A 15 -14.82 -1.14 5.02
N ASN A 16 -15.81 -1.04 4.13
CA ASN A 16 -17.07 -0.36 4.44
C ASN A 16 -18.18 -1.30 4.95
N SER A 17 -17.90 -2.60 5.14
CA SER A 17 -18.84 -3.49 5.81
C SER A 17 -18.93 -3.18 7.31
N THR A 18 -20.15 -3.00 7.79
CA THR A 18 -20.47 -2.82 9.21
C THR A 18 -20.84 -4.13 9.91
N THR A 19 -20.91 -5.24 9.16
CA THR A 19 -21.45 -6.52 9.67
C THR A 19 -20.45 -7.66 9.68
N ALA A 20 -19.36 -7.55 8.90
CA ALA A 20 -18.36 -8.59 8.77
C ALA A 20 -16.93 -8.03 8.68
N ILE A 21 -15.98 -8.80 9.19
CA ILE A 21 -14.55 -8.51 9.18
C ILE A 21 -13.74 -9.72 8.73
N CYS A 22 -12.46 -9.51 8.43
CA CYS A 22 -11.46 -10.55 8.25
C CYS A 22 -10.19 -10.21 9.06
N LEU A 23 -9.28 -11.16 9.22
CA LEU A 23 -7.98 -10.97 9.87
C LEU A 23 -6.86 -10.96 8.85
N SER A 24 -5.83 -10.18 9.14
CA SER A 24 -4.63 -10.07 8.30
C SER A 24 -3.99 -11.43 8.02
N PRO A 25 -3.37 -11.58 6.82
CA PRO A 25 -2.59 -12.77 6.50
C PRO A 25 -1.40 -12.94 7.44
N ASP A 26 -0.94 -14.19 7.57
CA ASP A 26 0.22 -14.59 8.38
C ASP A 26 1.46 -14.91 7.53
N THR A 27 1.38 -14.69 6.21
CA THR A 27 2.46 -14.88 5.23
C THR A 27 2.44 -13.78 4.16
N ILE A 28 3.59 -13.57 3.51
CA ILE A 28 3.69 -12.66 2.35
C ILE A 28 3.00 -13.29 1.15
N GLY A 29 2.06 -12.56 0.52
CA GLY A 29 1.21 -13.07 -0.55
C GLY A 29 0.14 -14.04 -0.05
N GLY A 30 -0.12 -14.06 1.27
CA GLY A 30 -1.17 -14.86 1.88
C GLY A 30 -2.54 -14.21 1.77
N LEU A 31 -3.58 -15.03 1.77
CA LEU A 31 -4.95 -14.55 1.91
C LEU A 31 -5.26 -14.19 3.37
N PRO A 32 -6.14 -13.21 3.61
CA PRO A 32 -6.69 -12.98 4.95
C PRO A 32 -7.53 -14.18 5.42
N PHE A 33 -7.99 -14.14 6.67
CA PHE A 33 -8.85 -15.14 7.27
C PHE A 33 -10.22 -14.57 7.59
N ASP A 34 -11.32 -15.29 7.34
CA ASP A 34 -12.62 -14.87 7.84
C ASP A 34 -12.59 -14.79 9.38
N ALA A 35 -13.36 -13.88 9.96
CA ALA A 35 -13.46 -13.74 11.41
C ALA A 35 -14.87 -13.44 11.90
N ASP A 36 -15.12 -13.81 13.16
CA ASP A 36 -16.29 -13.31 13.88
C ASP A 36 -16.09 -11.85 14.31
N ASN A 37 -17.16 -11.21 14.78
CA ASN A 37 -17.11 -9.80 15.21
C ASN A 37 -16.30 -9.56 16.50
N ASN A 38 -15.75 -10.61 17.12
CA ASN A 38 -14.83 -10.50 18.27
C ASN A 38 -13.36 -10.70 17.84
N GLY A 39 -13.08 -10.81 16.54
CA GLY A 39 -11.72 -11.01 16.02
C GLY A 39 -11.19 -12.44 16.16
N ASN A 40 -12.05 -13.44 16.34
CA ASN A 40 -11.64 -14.84 16.29
C ASN A 40 -11.63 -15.34 14.83
N SER A 41 -10.54 -15.99 14.41
CA SER A 41 -10.47 -16.61 13.08
C SER A 41 -11.51 -17.72 12.91
N LEU A 42 -12.24 -17.67 11.79
CA LEU A 42 -13.18 -18.69 11.32
C LEU A 42 -12.57 -19.59 10.22
N GLY A 43 -11.30 -19.36 9.87
CA GLY A 43 -10.59 -20.08 8.82
C GLY A 43 -10.31 -19.23 7.58
N PRO A 44 -9.88 -19.86 6.47
CA PRO A 44 -9.52 -19.15 5.24
C PRO A 44 -10.63 -18.25 4.72
N ILE A 45 -10.28 -17.08 4.15
CA ILE A 45 -11.26 -16.16 3.57
C ILE A 45 -12.11 -16.84 2.48
N THR A 46 -13.42 -16.76 2.65
CA THR A 46 -14.39 -17.23 1.67
C THR A 46 -14.74 -16.14 0.68
N SER A 47 -15.09 -14.94 1.17
CA SER A 47 -15.39 -13.74 0.40
C SER A 47 -14.72 -12.51 1.01
N PHE A 48 -14.24 -11.58 0.19
CA PHE A 48 -13.72 -10.30 0.65
C PHE A 48 -14.82 -9.29 0.97
N LYS A 49 -16.01 -9.49 0.39
CA LYS A 49 -17.18 -8.64 0.59
C LYS A 49 -18.30 -9.37 1.33
N ASP A 50 -19.15 -8.60 1.99
CA ASP A 50 -20.41 -9.10 2.56
C ASP A 50 -21.50 -9.26 1.49
N ALA A 51 -22.70 -9.65 1.92
CA ALA A 51 -23.84 -9.87 1.02
C ALA A 51 -24.32 -8.60 0.30
N ALA A 52 -24.08 -7.41 0.87
CA ALA A 52 -24.36 -6.13 0.23
C ALA A 52 -23.26 -5.72 -0.77
N GLY A 53 -22.16 -6.49 -0.88
CA GLY A 53 -21.01 -6.09 -1.69
C GLY A 53 -20.15 -5.01 -1.03
N LEU A 54 -20.21 -4.87 0.29
CA LEU A 54 -19.33 -3.98 1.06
C LEU A 54 -18.08 -4.76 1.48
N ILE A 55 -16.92 -4.11 1.45
CA ILE A 55 -15.63 -4.73 1.76
C ILE A 55 -15.51 -4.98 3.27
N LYS A 56 -15.17 -6.21 3.65
CA LYS A 56 -14.84 -6.55 5.04
C LYS A 56 -13.58 -5.80 5.46
N ARG A 57 -13.59 -5.19 6.64
CA ARG A 57 -12.37 -4.60 7.23
C ARG A 57 -11.39 -5.73 7.56
N GLN A 58 -10.12 -5.54 7.23
CA GLN A 58 -9.05 -6.45 7.63
C GLN A 58 -8.45 -5.96 8.96
N GLY A 59 -8.67 -6.72 10.03
CA GLY A 59 -8.11 -6.46 11.35
C GLY A 59 -6.76 -7.14 11.54
N GLN A 60 -5.82 -6.47 12.19
CA GLN A 60 -4.50 -7.02 12.50
C GLN A 60 -4.48 -7.62 13.91
N PRO A 61 -4.31 -8.95 14.06
CA PRO A 61 -4.02 -9.55 15.35
C PRO A 61 -2.60 -9.23 15.81
N PHE A 62 -2.42 -8.98 17.11
CA PHE A 62 -1.12 -8.91 17.76
C PHE A 62 -0.97 -10.03 18.79
N LYS A 63 0.20 -10.67 18.78
CA LYS A 63 0.58 -11.75 19.68
C LYS A 63 1.76 -11.31 20.54
N ILE A 64 1.86 -11.92 21.72
CA ILE A 64 3.00 -11.75 22.62
C ILE A 64 3.76 -13.07 22.60
N LEU A 65 5.05 -13.03 22.28
CA LEU A 65 5.89 -14.21 22.27
C LEU A 65 6.95 -14.11 23.37
N SER A 66 7.30 -15.25 23.96
CA SER A 66 8.51 -15.39 24.76
C SER A 66 9.75 -15.47 23.87
N ASP A 67 10.92 -15.40 24.51
CA ASP A 67 12.22 -15.70 23.89
C ASP A 67 12.34 -17.13 23.33
N THR A 68 11.50 -18.06 23.79
CA THR A 68 11.40 -19.43 23.24
C THR A 68 10.38 -19.56 22.12
N GLY A 69 9.70 -18.48 21.73
CA GLY A 69 8.64 -18.47 20.72
C GLY A 69 7.28 -18.99 21.22
N GLU A 70 7.13 -19.18 22.54
CA GLU A 70 5.83 -19.57 23.12
C GLU A 70 4.91 -18.35 23.17
N GLU A 71 3.66 -18.53 22.75
CA GLU A 71 2.66 -17.48 22.81
C GLU A 71 2.12 -17.26 24.23
N ILE A 72 2.09 -16.00 24.65
CA ILE A 72 1.51 -15.55 25.92
C ILE A 72 0.11 -15.00 25.67
N THR A 73 -0.87 -15.59 26.36
CA THR A 73 -2.29 -15.21 26.30
C THR A 73 -2.87 -15.11 27.71
N LEU A 74 -4.15 -14.74 27.84
CA LEU A 74 -4.85 -14.79 29.13
C LEU A 74 -5.03 -16.21 29.68
N ASP A 75 -4.87 -17.24 28.84
CA ASP A 75 -4.95 -18.65 29.25
C ASP A 75 -3.57 -19.22 29.65
N THR A 76 -2.50 -18.46 29.46
CA THR A 76 -1.15 -18.86 29.88
C THR A 76 -1.05 -18.85 31.42
N PRO A 77 -0.54 -19.92 32.06
CA PRO A 77 -0.39 -19.95 33.51
C PRO A 77 0.38 -18.74 34.05
N ASN A 78 0.00 -18.27 35.24
CA ASN A 78 0.56 -17.10 35.93
C ASN A 78 0.28 -15.73 35.27
N VAL A 79 -0.31 -15.64 34.08
CA VAL A 79 -0.77 -14.35 33.54
C VAL A 79 -2.01 -13.89 34.30
N ALA A 80 -1.95 -12.68 34.87
CA ALA A 80 -3.06 -12.05 35.59
C ALA A 80 -3.92 -11.20 34.65
N SER A 81 -3.28 -10.39 33.80
CA SER A 81 -3.94 -9.60 32.78
C SER A 81 -2.98 -9.23 31.65
N ILE A 82 -3.57 -8.96 30.49
CA ILE A 82 -2.91 -8.37 29.33
C ILE A 82 -3.72 -7.12 28.99
N GLU A 83 -3.07 -5.96 29.06
CA GLU A 83 -3.66 -4.67 28.75
C GLU A 83 -2.99 -4.10 27.50
N TRP A 84 -3.81 -3.77 26.51
CA TRP A 84 -3.39 -3.20 25.25
C TRP A 84 -3.80 -1.75 25.17
N THR A 85 -2.89 -0.86 24.77
CA THR A 85 -3.22 0.51 24.41
C THR A 85 -2.79 0.78 22.98
N VAL A 86 -3.65 1.39 22.18
CA VAL A 86 -3.32 1.79 20.80
C VAL A 86 -3.70 3.25 20.61
N HIS A 87 -2.83 4.03 19.95
CA HIS A 87 -3.09 5.44 19.65
C HIS A 87 -3.01 5.68 18.15
N LEU A 88 -4.15 5.62 17.46
CA LEU A 88 -4.24 5.93 16.03
C LEU A 88 -4.43 7.43 15.81
N ALA A 89 -3.77 7.99 14.78
CA ALA A 89 -4.07 9.33 14.31
C ALA A 89 -3.88 9.45 12.79
N ASN A 90 -4.51 10.47 12.19
CA ASN A 90 -4.31 10.89 10.81
C ASN A 90 -3.81 12.34 10.78
N LYS A 91 -2.57 12.54 10.32
CA LYS A 91 -1.94 13.86 10.20
C LYS A 91 -1.94 14.42 8.77
N LYS A 92 -2.58 13.75 7.81
CA LYS A 92 -2.48 14.11 6.38
C LYS A 92 -2.88 15.55 6.09
N ALA A 93 -4.00 16.02 6.66
CA ALA A 93 -4.48 17.39 6.45
C ALA A 93 -3.57 18.45 7.09
N ALA A 94 -2.81 18.08 8.12
CA ALA A 94 -1.84 18.94 8.80
C ALA A 94 -0.44 18.95 8.13
N TRP A 95 -0.16 18.03 7.21
CA TRP A 95 1.17 17.87 6.63
C TRP A 95 1.41 18.72 5.36
N TYR A 96 2.59 18.59 4.77
CA TYR A 96 2.96 19.21 3.50
C TYR A 96 2.16 18.66 2.32
N GLN A 97 2.03 19.46 1.25
CA GLN A 97 1.59 18.95 -0.04
C GLN A 97 2.56 17.90 -0.55
N TYR A 98 2.05 16.85 -1.18
CA TYR A 98 2.92 15.83 -1.75
C TYR A 98 3.67 16.40 -2.98
N SER A 99 4.99 16.23 -2.99
CA SER A 99 5.90 16.73 -4.04
C SER A 99 7.00 15.71 -4.33
N GLU A 100 6.56 14.50 -4.68
CA GLU A 100 7.40 13.36 -5.05
C GLU A 100 8.54 13.10 -4.05
N LEU A 101 9.79 13.38 -4.42
CA LEU A 101 10.97 13.18 -3.58
C LEU A 101 11.42 14.44 -2.82
N GLN A 102 10.78 15.59 -3.03
CA GLN A 102 11.07 16.79 -2.24
C GLN A 102 10.56 16.61 -0.80
N GLY A 103 11.42 16.90 0.17
CA GLY A 103 11.21 16.58 1.59
C GLY A 103 11.97 15.32 2.06
N ASN A 104 12.43 14.47 1.14
CA ASN A 104 13.18 13.27 1.50
C ASN A 104 14.60 13.60 1.96
N LEU A 105 14.88 13.46 3.25
CA LEU A 105 16.16 13.80 3.85
C LEU A 105 17.29 12.80 3.55
N LEU A 106 17.00 11.66 2.91
CA LEU A 106 18.04 10.82 2.32
C LEU A 106 18.80 11.54 1.19
N TYR A 107 18.21 12.59 0.62
CA TYR A 107 18.83 13.47 -0.39
C TYR A 107 19.55 14.67 0.25
N GLY A 108 19.68 14.69 1.58
CA GLY A 108 20.31 15.75 2.36
C GLY A 108 19.38 16.89 2.78
N GLN A 109 19.86 17.75 3.68
CA GLN A 109 19.07 18.80 4.31
C GLN A 109 18.56 19.87 3.32
N GLU A 110 19.29 20.11 2.23
CA GLU A 110 18.84 21.01 1.15
C GLU A 110 17.54 20.52 0.49
N ASN A 111 17.25 19.22 0.59
CA ASN A 111 16.00 18.64 0.12
C ASN A 111 14.88 18.63 1.17
N SER A 112 15.07 19.20 2.36
CA SER A 112 14.00 19.32 3.37
C SER A 112 12.79 20.10 2.83
N TYR A 113 11.60 19.84 3.38
CA TYR A 113 10.37 20.54 2.96
C TYR A 113 10.51 22.07 3.02
N GLN A 114 11.18 22.59 4.04
CA GLN A 114 11.40 24.03 4.23
C GLN A 114 12.32 24.60 3.14
N ASN A 115 13.46 23.96 2.88
CA ASN A 115 14.42 24.41 1.86
C ASN A 115 13.87 24.31 0.44
N GLN A 116 13.07 23.27 0.19
CA GLN A 116 12.33 23.08 -1.06
C GLN A 116 11.07 23.97 -1.17
N LYS A 117 10.73 24.71 -0.11
CA LYS A 117 9.57 25.62 -0.01
C LYS A 117 8.24 24.92 -0.33
N ILE A 118 8.11 23.67 0.11
CA ILE A 118 6.88 22.92 -0.09
C ILE A 118 5.79 23.54 0.81
N PRO A 119 4.63 23.92 0.27
CA PRO A 119 3.56 24.47 1.07
C PRO A 119 2.91 23.39 1.92
N PHE A 120 2.41 23.78 3.08
CA PHE A 120 1.51 22.97 3.86
C PHE A 120 0.17 22.74 3.13
N ARG A 121 -0.47 21.59 3.35
CA ARG A 121 -1.91 21.43 3.13
C ARG A 121 -2.66 22.36 4.07
N ASN A 122 -3.86 22.78 3.67
CA ASN A 122 -4.64 23.78 4.40
C ASN A 122 -3.78 25.03 4.75
N PRO A 123 -3.21 25.72 3.74
CA PRO A 123 -2.26 26.81 3.96
C PRO A 123 -2.89 28.02 4.66
N ASP A 124 -4.22 28.16 4.58
CA ASP A 124 -4.98 29.25 5.22
C ASP A 124 -5.16 29.05 6.73
N VAL A 125 -4.84 27.87 7.26
CA VAL A 125 -4.94 27.58 8.70
C VAL A 125 -3.67 28.10 9.41
N PRO A 126 -3.81 29.01 10.39
CA PRO A 126 -2.68 29.58 11.11
C PRO A 126 -1.80 28.50 11.76
N GLN A 127 -0.48 28.75 11.83
CA GLN A 127 0.49 27.78 12.36
C GLN A 127 0.13 27.26 13.75
N ASN A 128 -0.37 28.12 14.64
CA ASN A 128 -0.74 27.76 16.01
C ASN A 128 -2.01 26.90 16.09
N ASP A 129 -2.83 26.89 15.04
CA ASP A 129 -4.10 26.16 15.00
C ASP A 129 -4.00 24.85 14.19
N ARG A 130 -2.84 24.55 13.59
CA ARG A 130 -2.69 23.38 12.69
C ARG A 130 -2.92 22.03 13.38
N GLN A 131 -2.81 21.95 14.71
CA GLN A 131 -3.15 20.74 15.45
C GLN A 131 -4.61 20.34 15.24
N THR A 132 -5.52 21.30 15.00
CA THR A 132 -6.94 21.05 14.73
C THR A 132 -7.21 20.34 13.40
N LEU A 133 -6.21 20.24 12.52
CA LEU A 133 -6.29 19.50 11.25
C LEU A 133 -5.97 18.01 11.41
N ILE A 134 -5.50 17.59 12.57
CA ILE A 134 -5.20 16.18 12.84
C ILE A 134 -6.52 15.49 13.22
N VAL A 135 -6.77 14.29 12.68
CA VAL A 135 -7.78 13.40 13.25
C VAL A 135 -7.07 12.61 14.35
N ASP A 136 -7.30 13.00 15.60
CA ASP A 136 -6.65 12.42 16.77
C ASP A 136 -7.70 12.15 17.87
N PRO A 137 -8.32 10.96 17.85
CA PRO A 137 -9.28 10.54 18.86
C PRO A 137 -8.63 10.24 20.23
N GLY A 138 -7.29 10.28 20.33
CA GLY A 138 -6.53 9.84 21.49
C GLY A 138 -6.37 8.32 21.59
N PRO A 139 -5.58 7.84 22.57
CA PRO A 139 -5.37 6.41 22.78
C PRO A 139 -6.66 5.69 23.19
N ARG A 140 -6.72 4.37 22.96
CA ARG A 140 -7.73 3.47 23.50
C ARG A 140 -7.05 2.32 24.22
N THR A 141 -7.50 2.04 25.44
CA THR A 141 -7.00 0.93 26.26
C THR A 141 -8.07 -0.14 26.37
N ILE A 142 -7.69 -1.40 26.16
CA ILE A 142 -8.58 -2.57 26.16
C ILE A 142 -7.89 -3.77 26.80
N SER A 143 -8.66 -4.60 27.50
CA SER A 143 -8.18 -5.84 28.12
C SER A 143 -9.32 -6.85 28.26
N GLY A 144 -8.99 -8.08 28.67
CA GLY A 144 -9.95 -9.16 28.82
C GLY A 144 -10.24 -9.89 27.50
N LYS A 145 -11.22 -10.80 27.54
CA LYS A 145 -11.65 -11.59 26.37
C LYS A 145 -12.91 -10.98 25.76
N GLN A 146 -13.00 -10.95 24.43
CA GLN A 146 -14.17 -10.50 23.69
C GLN A 146 -14.63 -9.08 24.08
N SER A 147 -13.66 -8.19 24.28
CA SER A 147 -13.90 -6.77 24.53
C SER A 147 -13.86 -5.99 23.21
N SER A 148 -14.48 -4.81 23.17
CA SER A 148 -14.41 -3.90 22.03
C SER A 148 -14.43 -2.43 22.48
N ILE A 149 -13.68 -1.56 21.79
CA ILE A 149 -13.73 -0.10 21.99
C ILE A 149 -13.43 0.63 20.68
N GLY A 150 -14.20 1.67 20.35
CA GLY A 150 -14.06 2.44 19.11
C GLY A 150 -13.19 3.69 19.27
N PHE A 151 -12.54 4.11 18.18
CA PHE A 151 -11.82 5.38 18.06
C PHE A 151 -12.75 6.55 17.66
N ASP A 152 -13.93 6.57 18.26
CA ASP A 152 -14.95 7.60 18.08
C ASP A 152 -14.94 8.63 19.22
N LYS A 153 -15.72 9.70 19.03
CA LYS A 153 -15.82 10.84 19.95
C LYS A 153 -16.41 10.49 21.32
N ASP A 154 -17.23 9.45 21.41
CA ASP A 154 -17.90 9.07 22.66
C ASP A 154 -16.96 8.28 23.58
N ASN A 155 -15.91 7.68 23.03
CA ASN A 155 -14.92 6.86 23.73
C ASN A 155 -13.59 7.58 24.04
N VAL A 156 -13.51 8.91 23.88
CA VAL A 156 -12.28 9.69 24.15
C VAL A 156 -11.86 9.58 25.63
N PRO A 157 -10.58 9.26 25.94
CA PRO A 157 -10.08 9.27 27.30
C PRO A 157 -10.26 10.63 27.97
N SER A 158 -10.73 10.61 29.22
CA SER A 158 -10.94 11.83 30.00
C SER A 158 -9.65 12.67 30.08
N GLY A 159 -9.73 13.91 29.63
CA GLY A 159 -8.62 14.87 29.68
C GLY A 159 -7.70 14.84 28.46
N TYR A 160 -7.88 13.93 27.50
CA TYR A 160 -7.13 13.94 26.26
C TYR A 160 -7.64 15.06 25.31
N PRO A 161 -6.75 15.87 24.69
CA PRO A 161 -7.14 16.98 23.81
C PRO A 161 -7.51 16.51 22.40
N ALA A 162 -8.51 15.62 22.30
CA ALA A 162 -8.89 14.98 21.06
C ALA A 162 -9.30 15.98 19.98
N GLN A 163 -8.87 15.71 18.74
CA GLN A 163 -9.18 16.49 17.55
C GLN A 163 -9.99 15.63 16.58
N TYR A 164 -11.07 16.20 16.06
CA TYR A 164 -11.93 15.56 15.07
C TYR A 164 -12.21 16.53 13.93
N PRO A 165 -12.33 16.03 12.69
CA PRO A 165 -12.79 16.84 11.59
C PRO A 165 -14.27 17.24 11.81
N PRO A 166 -14.81 18.17 11.00
CA PRO A 166 -16.21 18.55 11.07
C PRO A 166 -17.17 17.34 11.02
N GLN A 167 -18.17 17.34 11.92
CA GLN A 167 -19.21 16.29 11.94
C GLN A 167 -20.10 16.31 10.70
N GLU A 168 -20.19 17.47 10.06
CA GLU A 168 -20.87 17.67 8.80
C GLU A 168 -19.85 18.19 7.78
N VAL A 169 -19.85 17.60 6.60
CA VAL A 169 -19.05 18.03 5.45
C VAL A 169 -19.96 18.47 4.32
N SER A 170 -19.48 19.29 3.41
CA SER A 170 -20.22 19.68 2.20
C SER A 170 -20.15 18.60 1.10
N TYR A 171 -19.06 17.81 1.08
CA TYR A 171 -18.75 16.81 0.06
C TYR A 171 -18.25 15.51 0.69
N GLY A 172 -18.60 14.37 0.09
CA GLY A 172 -18.19 13.05 0.56
C GLY A 172 -18.91 12.61 1.83
N VAL A 173 -18.17 11.93 2.71
CA VAL A 173 -18.67 11.36 3.98
C VAL A 173 -17.78 11.86 5.13
N PRO A 174 -18.34 12.34 6.24
CA PRO A 174 -17.53 12.77 7.38
C PRO A 174 -16.77 11.60 8.02
N VAL A 175 -15.54 11.87 8.42
CA VAL A 175 -14.74 10.92 9.21
C VAL A 175 -15.14 11.05 10.67
N VAL A 176 -15.76 9.99 11.21
CA VAL A 176 -16.31 9.99 12.59
C VAL A 176 -15.61 9.02 13.53
N THR A 177 -14.74 8.15 13.00
CA THR A 177 -13.93 7.18 13.73
C THR A 177 -12.66 6.85 12.93
N LEU A 178 -11.60 6.41 13.60
CA LEU A 178 -10.41 5.80 12.96
C LEU A 178 -10.40 4.27 13.01
N GLY A 179 -11.47 3.65 13.53
CA GLY A 179 -11.61 2.20 13.62
C GLY A 179 -11.95 1.71 15.02
N ASP A 180 -11.58 0.46 15.31
CA ASP A 180 -11.95 -0.24 16.55
C ASP A 180 -10.79 -1.10 17.07
N LEU A 181 -10.73 -1.28 18.38
CA LEU A 181 -9.94 -2.33 19.02
C LEU A 181 -10.86 -3.44 19.49
N LEU A 182 -10.46 -4.69 19.24
CA LEU A 182 -11.09 -5.89 19.79
C LEU A 182 -10.07 -6.68 20.61
N THR A 183 -10.57 -7.52 21.52
CA THR A 183 -9.81 -8.66 22.02
C THR A 183 -10.48 -9.98 21.70
N ASP A 184 -9.70 -10.95 21.22
CA ASP A 184 -10.21 -12.28 20.89
C ASP A 184 -10.55 -13.10 22.17
N ASN A 185 -10.96 -14.36 21.98
CA ASN A 185 -11.28 -15.27 23.10
C ASN A 185 -10.08 -15.67 23.98
N SER A 186 -8.86 -15.28 23.61
CA SER A 186 -7.60 -15.53 24.31
C SER A 186 -6.98 -14.23 24.86
N GLY A 187 -7.59 -13.08 24.60
CA GLY A 187 -7.08 -11.75 24.98
C GLY A 187 -6.02 -11.17 24.04
N ARG A 188 -5.87 -11.71 22.83
CA ARG A 188 -5.06 -11.08 21.77
C ARG A 188 -5.74 -9.81 21.30
N LEU A 189 -4.96 -8.78 21.06
CA LEU A 189 -5.46 -7.56 20.42
C LEU A 189 -5.75 -7.80 18.94
N VAL A 190 -6.86 -7.27 18.43
CA VAL A 190 -7.11 -7.07 17.01
C VAL A 190 -7.39 -5.60 16.76
N VAL A 191 -6.60 -4.97 15.88
CA VAL A 191 -6.79 -3.57 15.49
C VAL A 191 -7.52 -3.51 14.15
N LEU A 192 -8.68 -2.88 14.10
CA LEU A 192 -9.44 -2.59 12.89
C LEU A 192 -9.29 -1.12 12.52
N GLY A 193 -9.14 -0.84 11.21
CA GLY A 193 -9.15 0.52 10.68
C GLY A 193 -10.55 1.11 10.51
N GLY A 194 -10.59 2.30 9.89
CA GLY A 194 -11.82 2.98 9.49
C GLY A 194 -12.61 2.28 8.39
N PHE A 195 -13.67 2.95 7.94
CA PHE A 195 -14.65 2.45 6.98
C PHE A 195 -14.40 2.92 5.53
N GLY A 196 -13.31 3.64 5.29
CA GLY A 196 -13.00 4.26 4.00
C GLY A 196 -13.74 5.57 3.75
N HIS A 197 -14.15 6.26 4.82
CA HIS A 197 -14.78 7.57 4.75
C HIS A 197 -13.78 8.63 4.30
N ALA A 198 -14.25 9.52 3.43
CA ALA A 198 -13.49 10.67 2.96
C ALA A 198 -14.45 11.83 2.64
N GLY A 199 -14.14 13.02 3.16
CA GLY A 199 -15.01 14.18 3.00
C GLY A 199 -14.34 15.50 3.35
N GLY A 200 -14.96 16.60 2.90
CA GLY A 200 -14.47 17.96 3.11
C GLY A 200 -15.48 19.03 2.68
N ASP A 201 -15.14 20.30 2.87
CA ASP A 201 -16.02 21.44 2.63
C ASP A 201 -15.71 22.23 1.37
N LEU A 202 -14.54 22.00 0.76
CA LEU A 202 -14.15 22.61 -0.49
C LEU A 202 -14.13 21.59 -1.63
N PRO A 203 -14.42 22.02 -2.88
CA PRO A 203 -14.28 21.16 -4.05
C PRO A 203 -12.89 20.54 -4.13
N LEU A 204 -12.79 19.35 -4.72
CA LEU A 204 -11.49 18.73 -4.96
C LEU A 204 -10.77 19.49 -6.09
N THR A 205 -9.55 19.96 -5.79
CA THR A 205 -8.72 20.80 -6.68
C THR A 205 -7.61 19.99 -7.36
N SER A 206 -7.05 19.00 -6.66
CA SER A 206 -5.89 18.23 -7.10
C SER A 206 -5.90 16.79 -6.57
N TYR A 207 -4.92 15.99 -7.01
CA TYR A 207 -4.71 14.60 -6.61
C TYR A 207 -4.09 14.46 -5.20
N GLY A 208 -3.19 15.37 -4.81
CA GLY A 208 -2.52 15.34 -3.50
C GLY A 208 -3.44 15.77 -2.35
N GLY A 209 -4.67 16.14 -2.68
CA GLY A 209 -5.73 16.57 -1.79
C GLY A 209 -6.27 17.96 -2.11
N SER A 210 -7.29 18.35 -1.36
CA SER A 210 -7.81 19.72 -1.31
C SER A 210 -7.87 20.17 0.14
N SER A 211 -7.83 21.48 0.40
CA SER A 211 -8.06 21.99 1.75
C SER A 211 -9.42 21.48 2.28
N THR A 212 -9.55 21.33 3.59
CA THR A 212 -10.69 20.81 4.36
C THR A 212 -10.95 19.29 4.26
N TRP A 213 -10.28 18.58 3.36
CA TRP A 213 -10.48 17.13 3.20
C TRP A 213 -9.76 16.31 4.25
N HIS A 214 -10.43 15.27 4.73
CA HIS A 214 -9.91 14.24 5.62
C HIS A 214 -10.29 12.86 5.07
N ASP A 215 -9.52 11.84 5.44
CA ASP A 215 -9.89 10.43 5.31
C ASP A 215 -9.63 9.69 6.64
N ASP A 216 -10.03 8.44 6.72
CA ASP A 216 -9.92 7.60 7.92
C ASP A 216 -8.76 6.59 7.87
N ILE A 217 -7.77 6.82 7.01
CA ILE A 217 -6.45 6.20 7.11
C ILE A 217 -5.80 6.65 8.43
N SER A 218 -4.97 5.82 9.02
CA SER A 218 -4.26 6.17 10.24
C SER A 218 -3.04 5.29 10.46
N ASP A 219 -2.19 5.68 11.40
CA ASP A 219 -1.16 4.82 11.96
C ASP A 219 -0.86 5.23 13.40
N GLY A 220 -0.19 4.37 14.15
CA GLY A 220 0.32 4.73 15.46
C GLY A 220 0.86 3.59 16.32
N PRO A 221 1.35 3.92 17.52
CA PRO A 221 1.95 2.95 18.42
C PRO A 221 0.91 2.02 19.04
N VAL A 222 1.36 0.78 19.27
CA VAL A 222 0.68 -0.26 20.04
C VAL A 222 1.52 -0.54 21.27
N TYR A 223 0.92 -0.44 22.45
CA TYR A 223 1.51 -0.76 23.74
C TYR A 223 0.84 -1.99 24.32
N CYS A 224 1.62 -2.82 25.01
CA CYS A 224 1.08 -3.91 25.81
C CYS A 224 1.74 -3.93 27.18
N THR A 225 0.94 -4.13 28.23
CA THR A 225 1.42 -4.43 29.58
C THR A 225 0.92 -5.80 30.00
N VAL A 226 1.83 -6.72 30.30
CA VAL A 226 1.52 -8.05 30.85
C VAL A 226 1.76 -8.04 32.35
N ASN A 227 0.74 -8.41 33.13
CA ASN A 227 0.79 -8.52 34.58
C ASN A 227 0.74 -9.99 35.02
N PHE A 228 1.41 -10.34 36.11
CA PHE A 228 1.53 -11.72 36.61
C PHE A 228 0.94 -11.90 38.02
N ASN A 229 0.47 -13.11 38.33
CA ASN A 229 -0.20 -13.42 39.61
C ASN A 229 0.77 -13.65 40.78
N ASP A 230 2.03 -14.02 40.50
CA ASP A 230 3.04 -14.41 41.50
C ASP A 230 3.90 -13.25 42.01
N GLY A 231 3.59 -12.01 41.62
CA GLY A 231 4.37 -10.82 41.96
C GLY A 231 5.58 -10.57 41.07
N THR A 232 5.76 -11.33 39.98
CA THR A 232 6.72 -10.99 38.92
C THR A 232 6.43 -9.58 38.38
N PRO A 233 7.44 -8.72 38.18
CA PRO A 233 7.23 -7.38 37.62
C PRO A 233 6.53 -7.41 36.27
N SER A 234 5.65 -6.44 36.03
CA SER A 234 4.97 -6.28 34.75
C SER A 234 5.96 -6.02 33.62
N VAL A 235 5.63 -6.53 32.43
CA VAL A 235 6.44 -6.33 31.21
C VAL A 235 5.69 -5.39 30.27
N SER A 236 6.33 -4.29 29.88
CA SER A 236 5.80 -3.32 28.91
C SER A 236 6.48 -3.50 27.56
N LEU A 237 5.67 -3.57 26.50
CA LEU A 237 6.10 -3.87 25.14
C LEU A 237 5.53 -2.85 24.16
N THR A 238 6.21 -2.66 23.03
CA THR A 238 5.77 -1.74 21.97
C THR A 238 5.84 -2.34 20.57
N ALA A 239 4.92 -1.90 19.73
CA ALA A 239 4.85 -2.15 18.30
C ALA A 239 4.22 -0.92 17.62
N TRP A 240 3.98 -1.00 16.31
CA TRP A 240 3.24 0.01 15.54
C TRP A 240 2.12 -0.67 14.75
N VAL A 241 1.17 0.11 14.26
CA VAL A 241 0.16 -0.36 13.30
C VAL A 241 -0.06 0.69 12.22
N ILE A 242 -0.23 0.23 10.99
CA ILE A 242 -0.58 1.02 9.80
C ILE A 242 -1.96 0.57 9.33
N ILE A 243 -2.84 1.52 9.05
CA ILE A 243 -4.12 1.28 8.39
C ILE A 243 -3.99 1.70 6.93
N GLY A 244 -3.95 0.73 6.01
CA GLY A 244 -3.90 0.95 4.56
C GLY A 244 -5.27 0.90 3.90
N SER A 245 -5.35 1.29 2.61
CA SER A 245 -6.50 0.97 1.75
C SER A 245 -6.63 -0.55 1.56
N PRO A 246 -7.74 -1.07 1.00
CA PRO A 246 -7.86 -2.50 0.71
C PRO A 246 -6.74 -3.01 -0.19
N ASP A 247 -6.33 -4.27 0.01
CA ASP A 247 -5.47 -5.01 -0.93
C ASP A 247 -6.37 -5.75 -1.90
N PHE A 248 -6.45 -5.25 -3.14
CA PHE A 248 -7.33 -5.82 -4.15
C PHE A 248 -6.73 -7.04 -4.86
N ALA A 249 -5.47 -7.41 -4.60
CA ALA A 249 -4.86 -8.61 -5.15
C ALA A 249 -3.88 -9.27 -4.15
N PRO A 250 -4.36 -9.70 -2.98
CA PRO A 250 -3.51 -10.05 -1.83
C PRO A 250 -2.52 -11.19 -2.07
N GLU A 251 -2.75 -12.04 -3.07
CA GLU A 251 -1.87 -13.17 -3.42
C GLU A 251 -0.75 -12.78 -4.41
N ILE A 252 -0.78 -11.55 -4.94
CA ILE A 252 0.20 -10.98 -5.86
C ILE A 252 1.09 -10.05 -5.06
N VAL A 253 2.38 -10.35 -5.01
CA VAL A 253 3.34 -9.67 -4.12
C VAL A 253 4.15 -8.65 -4.93
N ASN A 254 4.34 -7.46 -4.38
CA ASN A 254 5.24 -6.44 -4.94
C ASN A 254 6.67 -6.97 -5.07
N ILE A 255 7.36 -6.65 -6.18
CA ILE A 255 8.73 -7.10 -6.43
C ILE A 255 9.67 -6.71 -5.28
N SER A 256 9.58 -5.45 -4.85
CA SER A 256 10.15 -4.97 -3.58
C SER A 256 8.98 -4.52 -2.69
N ASN A 257 8.69 -5.29 -1.66
CA ASN A 257 7.66 -5.00 -0.66
C ASN A 257 8.25 -4.23 0.54
N LEU A 258 7.39 -3.79 1.46
CA LEU A 258 7.85 -2.98 2.59
C LEU A 258 8.73 -3.79 3.58
N SER A 259 8.56 -5.11 3.66
CA SER A 259 9.49 -5.98 4.40
C SER A 259 10.90 -5.93 3.79
N ASP A 260 11.03 -5.96 2.46
CA ASP A 260 12.34 -5.84 1.80
C ASP A 260 12.98 -4.46 2.12
N THR A 261 12.19 -3.38 2.13
CA THR A 261 12.66 -2.04 2.54
C THR A 261 13.15 -2.01 3.99
N MET A 262 12.39 -2.58 4.92
CA MET A 262 12.76 -2.62 6.34
C MET A 262 13.96 -3.56 6.60
N PHE A 263 14.08 -4.63 5.81
CA PHE A 263 15.24 -5.53 5.83
C PHE A 263 16.50 -4.81 5.35
N ASP A 264 16.42 -4.12 4.21
CA ASP A 264 17.53 -3.34 3.66
C ASP A 264 18.02 -2.24 4.63
N VAL A 265 17.08 -1.51 5.24
CA VAL A 265 17.42 -0.54 6.31
C VAL A 265 18.11 -1.25 7.47
N GLY A 266 17.60 -2.40 7.90
CA GLY A 266 18.16 -3.21 8.98
C GLY A 266 19.59 -3.69 8.70
N VAL A 267 19.85 -4.19 7.48
CA VAL A 267 21.16 -4.66 7.03
C VAL A 267 22.16 -3.50 7.01
N ARG A 268 21.82 -2.40 6.33
CA ARG A 268 22.77 -1.28 6.10
C ARG A 268 23.01 -0.42 7.34
N ASN A 269 22.03 -0.27 8.22
CA ASN A 269 22.08 0.73 9.29
C ASN A 269 22.05 0.16 10.71
N PHE A 270 21.64 -1.10 10.88
CA PHE A 270 21.42 -1.70 12.20
C PHE A 270 22.13 -3.04 12.40
N ASN A 271 23.06 -3.39 11.51
CA ASN A 271 23.88 -4.60 11.63
C ASN A 271 23.01 -5.87 11.79
N LEU A 272 21.87 -5.92 11.08
CA LEU A 272 20.92 -7.04 11.15
C LEU A 272 21.56 -8.35 10.67
N VAL A 273 22.42 -8.28 9.64
CA VAL A 273 23.15 -9.42 9.07
C VAL A 273 24.63 -9.02 8.92
N PRO A 274 25.42 -9.08 10.00
CA PRO A 274 26.80 -8.56 10.04
C PRO A 274 27.74 -9.20 9.01
N GLU A 275 27.52 -10.48 8.70
CA GLU A 275 28.26 -11.23 7.69
C GLU A 275 27.96 -10.76 6.26
N MET A 276 26.81 -10.11 6.03
CA MET A 276 26.39 -9.55 4.75
C MET A 276 26.88 -8.11 4.59
N TYR A 277 26.79 -7.29 5.64
CA TYR A 277 27.16 -5.88 5.59
C TYR A 277 27.88 -5.46 6.87
N SER A 278 29.09 -4.92 6.71
CA SER A 278 29.86 -4.39 7.83
C SER A 278 30.74 -3.22 7.40
N ASN A 279 31.02 -2.30 8.32
CA ASN A 279 31.90 -1.15 8.06
C ASN A 279 31.51 -0.33 6.81
N GLY A 280 30.21 -0.17 6.56
CA GLY A 280 29.70 0.61 5.43
C GLY A 280 29.75 -0.08 4.07
N ASN A 281 30.04 -1.39 4.01
CA ASN A 281 30.18 -2.12 2.75
C ASN A 281 29.51 -3.50 2.83
N TYR A 282 28.93 -3.92 1.70
CA TYR A 282 28.54 -5.32 1.53
C TYR A 282 29.78 -6.21 1.44
N ASN A 283 29.69 -7.40 2.03
CA ASN A 283 30.74 -8.40 2.01
C ASN A 283 30.66 -9.22 0.70
N PRO A 284 31.61 -9.09 -0.24
CA PRO A 284 31.56 -9.83 -1.51
C PRO A 284 31.69 -11.35 -1.33
N ASP A 285 32.14 -11.82 -0.17
CA ASP A 285 32.22 -13.25 0.14
C ASP A 285 30.91 -13.82 0.72
N PHE A 286 29.90 -12.99 1.02
CA PHE A 286 28.61 -13.46 1.56
C PHE A 286 27.90 -14.40 0.58
N GLN A 287 27.62 -15.63 1.00
CA GLN A 287 26.95 -16.60 0.14
C GLN A 287 25.43 -16.42 0.20
N ALA A 288 24.84 -16.04 -0.94
CA ALA A 288 23.38 -15.95 -1.07
C ALA A 288 22.74 -17.36 -1.10
N ASN A 289 21.44 -17.43 -0.86
CA ASN A 289 20.64 -18.62 -1.05
C ASN A 289 19.57 -18.39 -2.13
N PHE A 290 19.54 -19.23 -3.17
CA PHE A 290 18.59 -19.08 -4.27
C PHE A 290 17.13 -19.15 -3.81
N GLN A 291 16.78 -20.05 -2.89
CA GLN A 291 15.40 -20.25 -2.45
C GLN A 291 14.89 -19.07 -1.61
N ARG A 292 15.75 -18.51 -0.75
CA ARG A 292 15.42 -17.39 0.14
C ARG A 292 15.56 -16.02 -0.53
N ASP A 293 16.60 -15.82 -1.34
CA ASP A 293 17.05 -14.48 -1.75
C ASP A 293 16.71 -14.14 -3.22
N ILE A 294 16.60 -15.15 -4.09
CA ILE A 294 16.49 -14.94 -5.56
C ILE A 294 15.13 -15.38 -6.10
N LEU A 295 14.69 -16.58 -5.72
CA LEU A 295 13.43 -17.17 -6.15
C LEU A 295 12.21 -16.29 -5.81
N PRO A 296 12.13 -15.60 -4.65
CA PRO A 296 11.02 -14.70 -4.38
C PRO A 296 10.93 -13.55 -5.39
N ILE A 297 12.05 -12.96 -5.81
CA ILE A 297 12.08 -11.89 -6.83
C ILE A 297 11.53 -12.42 -8.16
N ILE A 298 11.99 -13.60 -8.60
CA ILE A 298 11.52 -14.25 -9.83
C ILE A 298 10.01 -14.54 -9.75
N ASN A 299 9.55 -15.09 -8.64
CA ASN A 299 8.14 -15.42 -8.43
C ASN A 299 7.26 -14.16 -8.43
N ARG A 300 7.70 -13.07 -7.78
CA ARG A 300 7.00 -11.78 -7.77
C ARG A 300 6.87 -11.21 -9.19
N ILE A 301 7.98 -11.21 -9.95
CA ILE A 301 7.98 -10.80 -11.37
C ILE A 301 6.96 -11.63 -12.17
N SER A 302 6.93 -12.96 -11.97
CA SER A 302 6.05 -13.86 -12.71
C SER A 302 4.56 -13.57 -12.52
N LYS A 303 4.17 -13.04 -11.35
CA LYS A 303 2.76 -12.79 -11.02
C LYS A 303 2.23 -11.46 -11.52
N TYR A 304 3.09 -10.50 -11.88
CA TYR A 304 2.62 -9.19 -12.39
C TYR A 304 1.77 -9.31 -13.67
N GLN A 305 1.94 -10.38 -14.45
CA GLN A 305 1.16 -10.62 -15.68
C GLN A 305 -0.37 -10.67 -15.47
N TRP A 306 -0.81 -10.99 -14.25
CA TRP A 306 -2.23 -11.11 -13.92
C TRP A 306 -2.92 -9.76 -13.66
N VAL A 307 -2.13 -8.70 -13.52
CA VAL A 307 -2.59 -7.35 -13.15
C VAL A 307 -1.99 -6.24 -14.03
N ALA A 308 -1.05 -6.59 -14.92
CA ALA A 308 -0.36 -5.71 -15.85
C ALA A 308 0.21 -6.45 -17.06
N ASN A 309 0.27 -5.75 -18.21
CA ASN A 309 0.93 -6.22 -19.44
C ASN A 309 2.43 -5.95 -19.41
N VAL A 310 3.18 -6.86 -18.78
CA VAL A 310 4.63 -6.78 -18.58
C VAL A 310 5.38 -7.94 -19.24
N GLN A 311 5.00 -8.28 -20.47
CA GLN A 311 5.49 -9.47 -21.19
C GLN A 311 7.02 -9.50 -21.33
N SER A 312 7.68 -8.35 -21.43
CA SER A 312 9.16 -8.26 -21.43
C SER A 312 9.75 -8.88 -20.17
N MET A 313 9.13 -8.69 -19.01
CA MET A 313 9.61 -9.25 -17.75
C MET A 313 9.48 -10.78 -17.70
N MET A 314 8.62 -11.40 -18.51
CA MET A 314 8.43 -12.85 -18.51
C MET A 314 9.68 -13.61 -18.95
N ALA A 315 10.57 -12.98 -19.73
CA ALA A 315 11.87 -13.53 -20.07
C ALA A 315 12.70 -13.90 -18.81
N PHE A 316 12.52 -13.18 -17.71
CA PHE A 316 13.22 -13.37 -16.44
C PHE A 316 12.59 -14.46 -15.55
N THR A 317 11.53 -15.10 -16.02
CA THR A 317 10.80 -16.15 -15.29
C THR A 317 10.72 -17.46 -16.07
N SER A 318 11.26 -17.47 -17.28
CA SER A 318 11.07 -18.51 -18.29
C SER A 318 12.01 -19.72 -18.16
N ASN A 319 12.96 -19.68 -17.21
CA ASN A 319 13.98 -20.72 -17.00
C ASN A 319 14.75 -21.08 -18.30
N ILE A 320 15.07 -20.06 -19.11
CA ILE A 320 15.82 -20.18 -20.38
C ILE A 320 17.23 -20.78 -20.23
N PHE A 321 17.74 -20.79 -19.00
CA PHE A 321 18.87 -21.57 -18.53
C PHE A 321 18.57 -21.96 -17.08
N ASP A 322 19.31 -22.92 -16.50
CA ASP A 322 19.07 -23.33 -15.11
C ASP A 322 19.48 -22.22 -14.13
N PHE A 323 18.51 -21.57 -13.50
CA PHE A 323 18.75 -20.51 -12.53
C PHE A 323 19.41 -20.99 -11.23
N THR A 324 19.37 -22.30 -10.95
CA THR A 324 19.94 -22.92 -9.75
C THR A 324 21.36 -23.43 -9.95
N ASP A 325 21.82 -23.57 -11.19
CA ASP A 325 23.19 -24.00 -11.50
C ASP A 325 24.17 -22.85 -11.20
N ASN A 326 24.94 -23.01 -10.11
CA ASN A 326 25.96 -22.07 -9.64
C ASN A 326 27.34 -22.28 -10.29
N SER A 327 27.49 -23.24 -11.21
CA SER A 327 28.78 -23.55 -11.84
C SER A 327 29.32 -22.40 -12.69
N GLU A 328 30.64 -22.40 -12.91
CA GLU A 328 31.32 -21.46 -13.80
C GLU A 328 30.81 -21.57 -15.25
N ALA A 329 30.38 -22.76 -15.68
CA ALA A 329 29.84 -22.99 -17.02
C ALA A 329 28.55 -22.18 -17.27
N ASN A 330 27.76 -21.92 -16.23
CA ASN A 330 26.52 -21.14 -16.30
C ASN A 330 26.68 -19.68 -15.86
N ARG A 331 27.88 -19.27 -15.40
CA ARG A 331 28.14 -17.91 -14.88
C ARG A 331 27.78 -16.81 -15.88
N GLN A 332 28.16 -16.98 -17.15
CA GLN A 332 27.90 -15.98 -18.17
C GLN A 332 26.39 -15.73 -18.39
N ASN A 333 25.56 -16.76 -18.25
CA ASN A 333 24.11 -16.63 -18.34
C ASN A 333 23.55 -15.82 -17.18
N ARG A 334 23.98 -16.12 -15.94
CA ARG A 334 23.55 -15.39 -14.74
C ARG A 334 24.03 -13.94 -14.75
N GLN A 335 25.28 -13.69 -15.13
CA GLN A 335 25.80 -12.32 -15.31
C GLN A 335 25.04 -11.56 -16.40
N ASN A 336 24.71 -12.20 -17.52
CA ASN A 336 23.90 -11.57 -18.54
C ASN A 336 22.49 -11.24 -18.02
N TYR A 337 21.83 -12.18 -17.33
CA TYR A 337 20.53 -11.94 -16.67
C TYR A 337 20.60 -10.73 -15.73
N PHE A 338 21.56 -10.73 -14.80
CA PHE A 338 21.71 -9.66 -13.82
C PHE A 338 22.00 -8.30 -14.46
N SER A 339 22.79 -8.26 -15.54
CA SER A 339 23.11 -7.01 -16.22
C SER A 339 21.92 -6.29 -16.87
N TYR A 340 20.73 -6.90 -16.92
CA TYR A 340 19.49 -6.21 -17.31
C TYR A 340 18.82 -5.47 -16.13
N PHE A 341 19.19 -5.75 -14.88
CA PHE A 341 18.66 -5.05 -13.71
C PHE A 341 19.34 -3.68 -13.57
N ARG A 342 18.52 -2.64 -13.37
CA ARG A 342 19.05 -1.29 -13.11
C ARG A 342 19.79 -1.29 -11.78
N GLN A 343 20.94 -0.62 -11.76
CA GLN A 343 21.59 -0.25 -10.51
C GLN A 343 20.83 0.89 -9.84
N ASN A 344 21.02 1.12 -8.55
CA ASN A 344 20.47 2.30 -7.88
C ASN A 344 21.26 3.55 -8.27
N ASP A 345 20.55 4.68 -8.40
CA ASP A 345 21.22 5.97 -8.43
C ASP A 345 21.86 6.26 -7.07
N ALA A 346 22.86 7.13 -7.06
CA ALA A 346 23.28 7.78 -5.82
C ALA A 346 22.10 8.57 -5.21
N GLN A 347 22.10 8.76 -3.90
CA GLN A 347 21.13 9.59 -3.20
C GLN A 347 21.84 10.81 -2.58
N PRO A 348 21.68 12.03 -3.15
CA PRO A 348 20.95 12.38 -4.38
C PRO A 348 21.65 11.90 -5.67
N PRO A 349 20.92 11.79 -6.81
CA PRO A 349 21.50 11.35 -8.09
C PRO A 349 22.64 12.25 -8.58
N VAL A 350 23.70 11.65 -9.15
CA VAL A 350 24.91 12.35 -9.59
C VAL A 350 25.17 12.09 -11.10
N PRO A 351 24.89 13.06 -11.99
CA PRO A 351 25.21 12.94 -13.41
C PRO A 351 26.73 12.76 -13.65
N PRO A 352 27.14 12.07 -14.73
CA PRO A 352 26.28 11.50 -15.78
C PRO A 352 25.79 10.07 -15.49
N TYR A 353 26.20 9.46 -14.36
CA TYR A 353 25.83 8.09 -14.04
C TYR A 353 24.45 8.05 -13.37
N LEU A 354 23.44 7.76 -14.18
CA LEU A 354 22.02 7.81 -13.82
C LEU A 354 21.29 6.53 -14.29
N PRO A 355 21.59 5.36 -13.69
CA PRO A 355 21.00 4.09 -14.11
C PRO A 355 19.47 4.06 -14.07
N GLN A 356 18.84 4.78 -13.13
CA GLN A 356 17.37 4.77 -13.01
C GLN A 356 16.67 5.69 -14.00
N GLU A 357 17.41 6.47 -14.80
CA GLU A 357 16.89 7.22 -15.95
C GLU A 357 16.94 6.39 -17.25
N GLN A 358 17.66 5.26 -17.24
CA GLN A 358 17.84 4.41 -18.42
C GLN A 358 16.68 3.42 -18.58
N LEU A 359 15.92 3.53 -19.67
CA LEU A 359 14.87 2.57 -19.99
C LEU A 359 15.45 1.26 -20.53
N LEU A 360 16.33 1.34 -21.52
CA LEU A 360 16.76 0.22 -22.37
C LEU A 360 18.21 -0.16 -22.07
N LYS A 361 18.48 -1.46 -21.96
CA LYS A 361 19.82 -2.00 -22.18
C LYS A 361 20.03 -2.11 -23.70
N GLU A 362 21.13 -1.52 -24.17
CA GLU A 362 21.48 -1.46 -25.59
C GLU A 362 22.75 -2.26 -25.84
N ASN A 363 22.77 -3.05 -26.92
CA ASN A 363 23.95 -3.76 -27.41
C ASN A 363 23.99 -3.63 -28.95
N GLY A 364 24.66 -2.58 -29.44
CA GLY A 364 24.61 -2.24 -30.87
C GLY A 364 23.20 -1.79 -31.26
N THR A 365 22.53 -2.56 -32.13
CA THR A 365 21.14 -2.31 -32.54
C THR A 365 20.12 -3.03 -31.67
N ASP A 366 20.56 -3.95 -30.81
CA ASP A 366 19.68 -4.73 -29.95
C ASP A 366 19.29 -3.91 -28.73
N ILE A 367 17.99 -3.90 -28.41
CA ILE A 367 17.43 -3.16 -27.27
C ILE A 367 16.54 -4.07 -26.42
N PHE A 368 16.52 -3.83 -25.11
CA PHE A 368 15.62 -4.52 -24.20
C PHE A 368 15.30 -3.64 -22.97
N PRO A 369 14.04 -3.52 -22.53
CA PRO A 369 13.70 -2.76 -21.32
C PRO A 369 14.36 -3.34 -20.07
N MET A 370 15.10 -2.51 -19.32
CA MET A 370 15.77 -2.93 -18.09
C MET A 370 14.76 -3.27 -16.98
N MET A 371 15.23 -4.05 -16.00
CA MET A 371 14.45 -4.68 -14.95
C MET A 371 14.59 -3.96 -13.59
N PRO A 372 13.53 -4.02 -12.75
CA PRO A 372 12.16 -4.36 -13.13
C PRO A 372 11.56 -3.25 -14.03
N LEU A 373 10.71 -3.61 -14.99
CA LEU A 373 10.07 -2.64 -15.88
C LEU A 373 8.86 -2.01 -15.18
N ASN A 374 9.13 -0.96 -14.41
CA ASN A 374 8.13 -0.22 -13.66
C ASN A 374 8.56 1.25 -13.51
N SER A 375 7.62 2.15 -13.21
CA SER A 375 7.95 3.53 -12.82
C SER A 375 8.85 3.53 -11.57
N GLY A 376 9.77 4.50 -11.51
CA GLY A 376 10.56 4.83 -10.33
C GLY A 376 9.82 5.81 -9.41
N SER A 377 10.48 6.23 -8.33
CA SER A 377 9.89 7.09 -7.29
C SER A 377 9.71 8.57 -7.70
N ASN A 378 10.19 8.98 -8.88
CA ASN A 378 9.79 10.24 -9.50
C ASN A 378 9.89 10.22 -11.04
N SER A 379 8.81 9.78 -11.68
CA SER A 379 8.56 9.87 -13.12
C SER A 379 7.56 10.99 -13.48
N VAL A 380 7.33 11.93 -12.55
CA VAL A 380 6.21 12.87 -12.55
C VAL A 380 6.67 14.31 -12.78
N SER A 381 7.68 14.76 -12.03
CA SER A 381 8.21 16.12 -12.06
C SER A 381 9.69 16.15 -12.44
N ASN A 382 10.25 17.33 -12.73
CA ASN A 382 11.64 17.47 -13.17
C ASN A 382 12.61 17.81 -12.02
N ILE A 383 12.24 17.51 -10.77
CA ILE A 383 13.04 17.82 -9.56
C ILE A 383 13.34 16.52 -8.82
N ASN A 384 14.61 16.20 -8.55
CA ASN A 384 15.02 14.90 -7.98
C ASN A 384 14.40 13.74 -8.76
N ILE A 385 14.76 13.62 -10.03
CA ILE A 385 14.20 12.63 -10.94
C ILE A 385 14.65 11.23 -10.53
N MET A 386 13.74 10.26 -10.66
CA MET A 386 14.01 8.82 -10.56
C MET A 386 12.98 8.11 -11.44
N LYS A 387 13.29 7.94 -12.72
CA LYS A 387 12.29 7.60 -13.74
C LYS A 387 11.79 6.17 -13.66
N PHE A 388 12.70 5.23 -13.49
CA PHE A 388 12.43 3.80 -13.55
C PHE A 388 12.87 3.12 -12.26
N MET A 389 12.17 2.04 -11.91
CA MET A 389 12.47 1.27 -10.72
C MET A 389 13.78 0.49 -10.87
N ALA A 390 14.53 0.44 -9.76
CA ALA A 390 15.54 -0.57 -9.47
C ALA A 390 15.06 -1.40 -8.26
N LEU A 391 15.65 -2.57 -8.02
CA LEU A 391 15.48 -3.25 -6.73
C LEU A 391 16.15 -2.41 -5.63
N ASP A 392 15.87 -2.70 -4.35
CA ASP A 392 16.63 -2.08 -3.26
C ASP A 392 18.10 -2.59 -3.24
N GLU A 393 18.95 -1.90 -2.47
CA GLU A 393 20.40 -2.16 -2.47
C GLU A 393 20.71 -3.60 -2.03
N THR A 394 20.00 -4.10 -1.02
CA THR A 394 20.21 -5.47 -0.48
C THR A 394 19.77 -6.53 -1.49
N GLN A 395 18.61 -6.36 -2.14
CA GLN A 395 18.15 -7.23 -3.21
C GLN A 395 19.13 -7.25 -4.39
N LEU A 396 19.63 -6.09 -4.83
CA LEU A 396 20.64 -6.02 -5.90
C LEU A 396 21.94 -6.71 -5.51
N PHE A 397 22.41 -6.50 -4.27
CA PHE A 397 23.60 -7.17 -3.76
C PHE A 397 23.44 -8.70 -3.82
N LEU A 398 22.34 -9.24 -3.31
CA LEU A 398 22.07 -10.69 -3.33
C LEU A 398 21.96 -11.24 -4.76
N MET A 399 21.33 -10.48 -5.67
CA MET A 399 21.28 -10.79 -7.09
C MET A 399 22.66 -10.82 -7.76
N GLN A 400 23.58 -9.93 -7.37
CA GLN A 400 24.96 -9.94 -7.83
C GLN A 400 25.72 -11.18 -7.30
N GLN A 401 25.54 -11.56 -6.03
CA GLN A 401 26.14 -12.79 -5.48
C GLN A 401 25.68 -14.03 -6.26
N TRP A 402 24.37 -14.10 -6.59
CA TRP A 402 23.83 -15.14 -7.47
C TRP A 402 24.48 -15.11 -8.87
N ALA A 403 24.59 -13.92 -9.46
CA ALA A 403 25.19 -13.72 -10.77
C ALA A 403 26.64 -14.23 -10.83
N ASP A 404 27.41 -13.98 -9.79
CA ASP A 404 28.81 -14.42 -9.67
C ASP A 404 28.98 -15.89 -9.30
N GLY A 405 27.90 -16.60 -8.98
CA GLY A 405 27.94 -18.01 -8.55
C GLY A 405 28.25 -18.20 -7.06
N ASN A 406 28.30 -17.12 -6.28
CA ASN A 406 28.45 -17.19 -4.82
C ASN A 406 27.09 -17.43 -4.15
N PHE A 407 26.46 -18.56 -4.47
CA PHE A 407 25.18 -18.94 -3.88
C PHE A 407 25.03 -20.46 -3.76
N VAL A 408 24.13 -20.86 -2.86
CA VAL A 408 23.62 -22.22 -2.73
C VAL A 408 22.13 -22.26 -3.02
N SER A 409 21.57 -23.43 -3.34
CA SER A 409 20.12 -23.62 -3.48
C SER A 409 19.62 -24.66 -2.48
N ASP A 410 19.60 -24.29 -1.21
CA ASP A 410 19.10 -25.14 -0.11
C ASP A 410 17.74 -24.61 0.37
N PRO A 411 16.65 -25.41 0.30
CA PRO A 411 15.34 -25.00 0.81
C PRO A 411 15.27 -24.97 2.35
N ASN A 412 16.24 -25.55 3.07
CA ASN A 412 16.30 -25.55 4.54
C ASN A 412 17.42 -24.64 5.08
N TYR A 413 17.77 -23.61 4.31
CA TYR A 413 18.81 -22.66 4.69
C TYR A 413 18.38 -21.83 5.90
N GLU A 414 19.35 -21.32 6.66
CA GLU A 414 19.08 -20.51 7.83
C GLU A 414 18.25 -19.27 7.48
N GLU A 415 17.19 -19.02 8.25
CA GLU A 415 16.39 -17.82 8.11
C GLU A 415 17.18 -16.60 8.60
N TYR A 416 16.93 -15.44 8.01
CA TYR A 416 17.46 -14.20 8.57
C TYR A 416 16.87 -13.95 9.97
N PRO A 417 17.55 -13.18 10.85
CA PRO A 417 17.09 -12.88 12.20
C PRO A 417 15.91 -11.88 12.23
N VAL A 418 14.85 -12.18 11.48
CA VAL A 418 13.60 -11.43 11.35
C VAL A 418 12.47 -12.39 11.69
N ASN A 419 11.58 -12.01 12.60
CA ASN A 419 10.43 -12.84 12.92
C ASN A 419 9.49 -12.91 11.70
N ALA A 420 9.07 -14.12 11.30
CA ALA A 420 8.20 -14.32 10.15
C ALA A 420 6.87 -13.53 10.23
N MET A 421 6.34 -13.28 11.43
CA MET A 421 5.14 -12.45 11.62
C MET A 421 5.40 -10.97 11.29
N ASP A 422 6.61 -10.47 11.60
CA ASP A 422 7.01 -9.10 11.29
C ASP A 422 7.15 -8.93 9.77
N ALA A 423 7.73 -9.92 9.09
CA ALA A 423 7.83 -9.91 7.63
C ALA A 423 6.47 -10.09 6.94
N ALA A 424 5.60 -10.96 7.48
CA ALA A 424 4.29 -11.25 6.91
C ALA A 424 3.33 -10.06 6.92
N SER A 425 3.40 -9.17 7.92
CA SER A 425 2.52 -8.00 7.96
C SER A 425 2.92 -6.99 6.89
N VAL A 426 4.12 -6.40 7.00
CA VAL A 426 4.59 -5.35 6.08
C VAL A 426 4.97 -5.89 4.70
N GLY A 427 5.27 -7.18 4.56
CA GLY A 427 5.57 -7.78 3.26
C GLY A 427 4.38 -7.80 2.29
N ASN A 428 3.17 -7.52 2.79
CA ASN A 428 1.97 -7.31 1.99
C ASN A 428 1.68 -5.83 1.69
N CYS A 429 2.65 -4.93 1.93
CA CYS A 429 2.60 -3.52 1.54
C CYS A 429 3.60 -3.21 0.43
N VAL A 430 3.38 -2.10 -0.27
CA VAL A 430 4.32 -1.59 -1.29
C VAL A 430 5.62 -1.13 -0.64
N GLY A 431 6.77 -1.60 -1.15
CA GLY A 431 8.10 -1.10 -0.81
C GLY A 431 8.63 -0.11 -1.85
N LEU A 432 8.58 -0.46 -3.14
CA LEU A 432 8.99 0.41 -4.25
C LEU A 432 8.04 0.29 -5.46
N PRO A 433 7.90 1.36 -6.27
CA PRO A 433 8.37 2.73 -6.02
C PRO A 433 7.55 3.44 -4.92
N MET A 434 7.98 4.61 -4.46
CA MET A 434 7.27 5.43 -3.48
C MET A 434 7.00 6.85 -4.01
N CYS A 435 5.91 6.99 -4.79
CA CYS A 435 5.47 8.26 -5.41
C CYS A 435 3.96 8.59 -5.27
N PRO A 436 3.35 8.60 -4.07
CA PRO A 436 3.94 8.34 -2.76
C PRO A 436 4.08 6.86 -2.40
N GLY A 437 3.37 5.95 -3.06
CA GLY A 437 3.16 4.58 -2.60
C GLY A 437 1.67 4.35 -2.39
N ILE A 438 1.31 3.37 -1.56
CA ILE A 438 -0.09 3.04 -1.25
C ILE A 438 -0.35 3.17 0.25
N GLU A 439 0.28 2.33 1.06
CA GLU A 439 0.09 2.36 2.52
C GLU A 439 0.95 3.44 3.19
N VAL A 440 2.21 3.55 2.77
CA VAL A 440 3.24 4.45 3.31
C VAL A 440 4.17 4.94 2.19
N THR A 441 5.15 5.78 2.53
CA THR A 441 6.10 6.34 1.56
C THR A 441 7.56 6.26 2.04
N TRP A 442 8.44 6.96 1.33
CA TRP A 442 9.90 6.93 1.44
C TRP A 442 10.46 7.28 2.83
N ASN A 443 9.65 7.78 3.77
CA ASN A 443 10.12 7.97 5.14
C ASN A 443 10.50 6.64 5.81
N LEU A 444 9.89 5.52 5.38
CA LEU A 444 10.24 4.18 5.85
C LEU A 444 11.60 3.68 5.33
N GLN A 445 12.23 4.39 4.39
CA GLN A 445 13.61 4.12 3.98
C GLN A 445 14.63 4.82 4.89
N ASN A 446 14.20 5.76 5.74
CA ASN A 446 15.10 6.55 6.57
C ASN A 446 15.41 5.81 7.89
N PRO A 447 16.67 5.43 8.17
CA PRO A 447 17.00 4.68 9.39
C PRO A 447 16.69 5.44 10.68
N ILE A 448 16.62 6.78 10.66
CA ILE A 448 16.43 7.59 11.88
C ILE A 448 15.08 7.36 12.57
N ILE A 449 14.10 6.82 11.85
CA ILE A 449 12.76 6.56 12.39
C ILE A 449 12.65 5.19 13.07
N TYR A 450 13.73 4.38 13.04
CA TYR A 450 13.77 3.05 13.60
C TYR A 450 14.59 3.01 14.89
N ALA A 451 14.09 2.29 15.89
CA ALA A 451 14.82 2.01 17.12
C ALA A 451 15.79 0.84 16.93
N ASN A 452 15.40 -0.13 16.11
CA ASN A 452 16.08 -1.38 15.77
C ASN A 452 15.50 -1.88 14.44
N PRO A 453 16.08 -2.92 13.79
CA PRO A 453 15.47 -3.53 12.61
C PRO A 453 13.99 -3.83 12.86
N TYR A 454 13.14 -3.46 11.90
CA TYR A 454 11.69 -3.66 11.96
C TYR A 454 10.92 -2.96 13.10
N ARG A 455 11.58 -2.16 13.96
CA ARG A 455 10.95 -1.51 15.13
C ARG A 455 10.96 0.00 14.97
N ILE A 456 9.77 0.61 14.85
CA ILE A 456 9.61 2.06 14.78
C ILE A 456 10.05 2.69 16.11
N LEU A 457 10.91 3.70 16.05
CA LEU A 457 11.28 4.52 17.19
C LEU A 457 10.11 5.43 17.51
N GLN A 458 9.64 5.42 18.75
CA GLN A 458 8.55 6.28 19.19
C GLN A 458 9.08 7.63 19.71
N TYR A 459 8.43 8.72 19.34
CA TYR A 459 8.64 10.05 19.92
C TYR A 459 7.58 10.35 20.97
N GLY A 460 7.99 10.62 22.20
CA GLY A 460 7.08 10.98 23.28
C GLY A 460 6.30 9.79 23.86
N ASN A 461 5.30 10.05 24.70
CA ASN A 461 4.51 9.02 25.38
C ASN A 461 3.08 9.48 25.68
N GLU A 462 2.26 8.56 26.19
CA GLU A 462 0.83 8.81 26.50
C GLU A 462 0.62 10.02 27.42
N GLN A 463 1.49 10.24 28.40
CA GLN A 463 1.37 11.39 29.33
C GLN A 463 1.64 12.72 28.60
N GLN A 464 2.62 12.74 27.70
CA GLN A 464 2.94 13.93 26.90
C GLN A 464 1.82 14.24 25.92
N TYR A 465 1.29 13.23 25.21
CA TYR A 465 0.17 13.42 24.29
C TYR A 465 -1.10 13.85 25.01
N ALA A 466 -1.39 13.29 26.19
CA ALA A 466 -2.53 13.74 27.01
C ALA A 466 -2.40 15.20 27.45
N ALA A 467 -1.18 15.70 27.65
CA ALA A 467 -0.96 17.08 28.07
C ALA A 467 -0.98 18.09 26.91
N GLN A 468 -0.54 17.68 25.71
CA GLN A 468 -0.21 18.62 24.62
C GLN A 468 -0.84 18.29 23.27
N GLY A 469 -1.43 17.09 23.12
CA GLY A 469 -1.81 16.53 21.82
C GLY A 469 -0.60 16.20 20.94
N LEU A 470 -0.86 15.97 19.65
CA LEU A 470 0.17 15.63 18.67
C LEU A 470 0.74 16.88 17.98
N THR A 471 1.97 16.76 17.48
CA THR A 471 2.69 17.85 16.83
C THR A 471 2.39 17.85 15.32
N PRO A 472 1.71 18.89 14.77
CA PRO A 472 1.28 18.90 13.36
C PRO A 472 2.44 19.07 12.36
N SER A 473 3.47 19.84 12.72
CA SER A 473 4.55 20.24 11.80
C SER A 473 5.87 19.51 12.03
N ARG A 474 5.91 18.53 12.94
CA ARG A 474 7.13 17.78 13.26
C ARG A 474 7.43 16.76 12.16
N ASP A 475 8.63 16.81 11.61
CA ASP A 475 9.15 15.77 10.71
C ASP A 475 9.96 14.75 11.51
N GLU A 476 9.49 13.51 11.57
CA GLU A 476 10.18 12.41 12.23
C GLU A 476 11.52 12.07 11.58
N CYS A 477 11.67 12.38 10.28
CA CYS A 477 12.91 12.19 9.53
C CYS A 477 13.99 13.22 9.92
N GLU A 478 13.64 14.32 10.60
CA GLU A 478 14.59 15.25 11.22
C GLU A 478 15.12 14.72 12.57
N GLY A 479 14.50 13.65 13.10
CA GLY A 479 14.97 12.90 14.26
C GLY A 479 14.01 12.86 15.45
N GLY A 480 14.26 11.92 16.37
CA GLY A 480 13.53 11.77 17.64
C GLY A 480 12.43 10.71 17.66
N GLY A 481 12.16 10.00 16.56
CA GLY A 481 11.13 8.96 16.47
C GLY A 481 9.81 9.44 15.87
N CYS A 482 8.79 8.61 15.86
CA CYS A 482 7.48 8.86 15.26
C CYS A 482 6.43 9.13 16.33
N GLU A 483 5.51 10.05 16.04
CA GLU A 483 4.22 10.19 16.71
C GLU A 483 3.13 9.42 15.93
N PRO A 484 1.97 9.14 16.54
CA PRO A 484 0.79 8.68 15.82
C PRO A 484 0.52 9.49 14.54
N GLY A 485 0.22 8.81 13.44
CA GLY A 485 -0.05 9.40 12.13
C GLY A 485 1.18 9.78 11.31
N ASP A 486 2.41 9.62 11.83
CA ASP A 486 3.63 10.04 11.11
C ASP A 486 3.95 9.15 9.90
N LEU A 487 3.57 7.87 9.91
CA LEU A 487 3.89 6.96 8.79
C LEU A 487 3.00 7.20 7.56
N THR A 488 1.77 7.68 7.75
CA THR A 488 0.76 7.85 6.70
C THR A 488 0.51 9.31 6.29
N LYS A 489 1.01 10.31 7.03
CA LYS A 489 0.73 11.74 6.78
C LYS A 489 1.15 12.27 5.40
N ARG A 490 2.10 11.61 4.75
CA ARG A 490 2.63 12.02 3.43
C ARG A 490 1.77 11.54 2.25
N MET A 491 0.90 10.56 2.44
CA MET A 491 0.02 10.02 1.40
C MET A 491 -1.05 11.05 0.99
N ALA A 492 -1.77 10.85 -0.13
CA ALA A 492 -2.85 11.74 -0.55
C ALA A 492 -3.99 11.82 0.47
N CYS A 493 -4.66 12.98 0.44
CA CYS A 493 -5.75 13.34 1.34
C CYS A 493 -6.96 13.81 0.50
N PRO A 494 -7.84 12.89 0.03
CA PRO A 494 -7.99 11.52 0.52
C PRO A 494 -7.25 10.45 -0.32
N TRP A 495 -7.03 9.26 0.26
CA TRP A 495 -6.29 8.14 -0.36
C TRP A 495 -6.88 7.64 -1.69
N GLN A 496 -8.20 7.74 -1.89
CA GLN A 496 -8.84 7.33 -3.15
C GLN A 496 -8.32 8.14 -4.35
N ALA A 497 -7.81 9.35 -4.11
CA ALA A 497 -7.16 10.15 -5.14
C ALA A 497 -5.83 9.54 -5.59
N ASP A 498 -5.01 9.02 -4.66
CA ASP A 498 -3.82 8.24 -5.01
C ASP A 498 -4.25 7.01 -5.80
N PHE A 499 -5.17 6.21 -5.27
CA PHE A 499 -5.61 4.96 -5.91
C PHE A 499 -6.12 5.17 -7.35
N PHE A 500 -6.84 6.26 -7.63
CA PHE A 500 -7.25 6.59 -9.00
C PHE A 500 -6.07 6.91 -9.94
N GLN A 501 -4.97 7.46 -9.43
CA GLN A 501 -3.76 7.79 -10.20
C GLN A 501 -2.76 6.64 -10.30
N CYS A 502 -2.77 5.73 -9.32
CA CYS A 502 -1.95 4.52 -9.18
C CYS A 502 -2.19 3.52 -10.31
N THR A 503 -1.83 3.89 -11.53
CA THR A 503 -2.20 3.18 -12.76
C THR A 503 -0.94 2.98 -13.57
N ILE A 504 -0.69 3.87 -14.53
CA ILE A 504 0.48 3.88 -15.40
C ILE A 504 1.00 5.31 -15.56
N GLN A 505 2.23 5.44 -16.04
CA GLN A 505 2.87 6.68 -16.40
C GLN A 505 3.47 6.56 -17.81
N LEU A 506 3.33 7.61 -18.61
CA LEU A 506 4.10 7.77 -19.84
C LEU A 506 5.41 8.46 -19.47
N ILE A 507 6.54 7.75 -19.57
CA ILE A 507 7.83 8.20 -19.06
C ILE A 507 8.77 8.51 -20.21
N ASN A 508 9.33 9.72 -20.25
CA ASN A 508 10.40 10.06 -21.19
C ASN A 508 11.65 9.21 -20.91
N PHE A 509 12.31 8.67 -21.93
CA PHE A 509 13.52 7.86 -21.75
C PHE A 509 14.74 8.35 -22.53
N THR A 510 14.66 9.55 -23.12
CA THR A 510 15.75 10.10 -23.97
C THR A 510 16.47 11.29 -23.33
N ASP A 511 15.84 11.97 -22.38
CA ASP A 511 16.44 13.08 -21.64
C ASP A 511 16.41 12.75 -20.14
N PRO A 512 17.55 12.42 -19.50
CA PRO A 512 17.57 12.06 -18.08
C PRO A 512 17.10 13.19 -17.15
N SER A 513 17.14 14.45 -17.61
CA SER A 513 16.78 15.64 -16.83
C SER A 513 15.32 16.07 -16.95
N VAL A 514 14.50 15.38 -17.76
CA VAL A 514 13.13 15.80 -18.06
C VAL A 514 12.14 14.64 -18.02
N ASN A 515 11.15 14.73 -17.14
CA ASN A 515 9.92 13.92 -17.19
C ASN A 515 8.86 14.60 -18.07
N LYS A 516 8.62 15.91 -17.85
CA LYS A 516 7.59 16.69 -18.56
C LYS A 516 8.11 18.00 -19.13
N ALA A 517 7.54 18.43 -20.25
CA ALA A 517 7.88 19.69 -20.92
C ALA A 517 6.62 20.41 -21.44
N GLY A 518 6.78 21.66 -21.85
CA GLY A 518 5.71 22.48 -22.44
C GLY A 518 4.81 23.19 -21.42
N SER A 519 3.78 23.88 -21.92
CA SER A 519 2.77 24.59 -21.13
C SER A 519 1.37 24.34 -21.75
N PRO A 520 0.48 23.58 -21.08
CA PRO A 520 0.68 22.92 -19.78
C PRO A 520 1.70 21.78 -19.85
N PRO A 521 2.39 21.44 -18.75
CA PRO A 521 3.37 20.35 -18.74
C PRO A 521 2.75 19.00 -19.11
N ALA A 522 3.36 18.32 -20.08
CA ALA A 522 3.02 16.96 -20.51
C ALA A 522 4.28 16.09 -20.60
N PRO A 523 4.17 14.75 -20.50
CA PRO A 523 5.31 13.85 -20.69
C PRO A 523 6.07 14.16 -21.98
N LEU A 524 7.40 14.34 -21.88
CA LEU A 524 8.23 14.69 -23.04
C LEU A 524 8.37 13.46 -23.98
N PRO A 525 7.91 13.51 -25.24
CA PRO A 525 8.12 12.42 -26.18
C PRO A 525 9.59 12.28 -26.60
N PRO A 526 10.06 11.07 -26.97
CA PRO A 526 9.33 9.80 -26.92
C PRO A 526 9.13 9.32 -25.47
N THR A 527 8.04 8.60 -25.24
CA THR A 527 7.70 8.05 -23.92
C THR A 527 7.52 6.54 -23.96
N TYR A 528 7.68 5.89 -22.81
CA TYR A 528 7.37 4.48 -22.60
C TYR A 528 6.20 4.33 -21.63
N TYR A 529 5.36 3.32 -21.85
CA TYR A 529 4.22 2.99 -21.00
C TYR A 529 4.68 2.14 -19.82
N SER A 530 4.71 2.73 -18.62
CA SER A 530 5.23 2.08 -17.41
C SER A 530 4.17 2.03 -16.32
N TYR A 531 4.09 0.92 -15.58
CA TYR A 531 3.15 0.78 -14.47
C TYR A 531 3.62 1.50 -13.20
N TRP A 532 2.68 1.74 -12.28
CA TRP A 532 2.96 2.20 -10.92
C TRP A 532 3.04 1.04 -9.91
N TRP A 533 1.91 0.47 -9.50
CA TRP A 533 1.84 -0.59 -8.48
C TRP A 533 0.84 -1.69 -8.88
N PRO A 534 1.13 -2.50 -9.92
CA PRO A 534 0.16 -3.51 -10.39
C PRO A 534 -0.43 -4.42 -9.31
N PRO A 535 0.33 -4.92 -8.30
CA PRO A 535 -0.26 -5.77 -7.26
C PRO A 535 -1.25 -5.02 -6.36
N GLN A 536 -0.91 -3.80 -5.95
CA GLN A 536 -1.74 -3.05 -5.01
C GLN A 536 -2.88 -2.28 -5.68
N SER A 537 -2.69 -1.90 -6.95
CA SER A 537 -3.65 -1.18 -7.78
C SER A 537 -3.63 -1.77 -9.19
N PRO A 538 -4.36 -2.89 -9.40
CA PRO A 538 -4.40 -3.59 -10.69
C PRO A 538 -4.83 -2.69 -11.85
N TRP A 539 -4.36 -3.02 -13.05
CA TRP A 539 -4.70 -2.24 -14.25
C TRP A 539 -5.27 -3.09 -15.37
N ASP A 540 -4.59 -4.16 -15.76
CA ASP A 540 -5.03 -5.09 -16.81
C ASP A 540 -5.36 -6.44 -16.18
N VAL A 541 -6.63 -6.81 -16.09
CA VAL A 541 -7.10 -7.99 -15.34
C VAL A 541 -8.03 -8.86 -16.16
N LEU A 542 -8.09 -10.16 -15.84
CA LEU A 542 -9.00 -11.09 -16.49
C LEU A 542 -10.39 -11.04 -15.84
N VAL A 543 -11.45 -10.99 -16.65
CA VAL A 543 -12.84 -11.10 -16.15
C VAL A 543 -13.11 -12.53 -15.64
N GLY A 544 -13.64 -12.65 -14.42
CA GLY A 544 -13.91 -13.92 -13.73
C GLY A 544 -15.37 -14.35 -13.62
N GLU A 545 -16.26 -13.83 -14.47
CA GLU A 545 -17.69 -14.18 -14.47
C GLU A 545 -17.98 -15.42 -15.34
N PHE A 546 -18.16 -16.57 -14.72
CA PHE A 546 -18.38 -17.85 -15.43
C PHE A 546 -19.86 -18.26 -15.57
N THR A 547 -20.79 -17.47 -15.03
CA THR A 547 -22.24 -17.74 -15.13
C THR A 547 -22.87 -16.90 -16.23
N ALA A 548 -23.94 -17.40 -16.85
CA ALA A 548 -24.69 -16.64 -17.86
C ALA A 548 -25.29 -15.34 -17.29
N GLU A 549 -25.73 -15.37 -16.03
CA GLU A 549 -26.21 -14.20 -15.31
C GLU A 549 -25.10 -13.17 -15.09
N GLY A 550 -23.93 -13.59 -14.58
CA GLY A 550 -22.78 -12.71 -14.36
C GLY A 550 -22.26 -12.09 -15.65
N GLN A 551 -22.17 -12.86 -16.74
CA GLN A 551 -21.75 -12.35 -18.04
C GLN A 551 -22.77 -11.39 -18.67
N SER A 552 -24.05 -11.63 -18.46
CA SER A 552 -25.11 -10.71 -18.89
C SER A 552 -25.06 -9.39 -18.12
N ALA A 553 -24.66 -9.44 -16.83
CA ALA A 553 -24.47 -8.24 -16.01
C ALA A 553 -23.19 -7.46 -16.38
N THR A 554 -22.08 -8.15 -16.70
CA THR A 554 -20.83 -7.48 -17.10
C THR A 554 -20.80 -7.05 -18.55
N ASN A 555 -21.56 -7.69 -19.43
CA ASN A 555 -21.43 -7.60 -20.89
C ASN A 555 -20.03 -7.98 -21.41
N VAL A 556 -19.27 -8.76 -20.64
CA VAL A 556 -17.92 -9.21 -21.00
C VAL A 556 -17.77 -10.69 -20.69
N PRO A 557 -17.29 -11.51 -21.64
CA PRO A 557 -17.03 -12.93 -21.40
C PRO A 557 -15.88 -13.13 -20.39
N ALA A 558 -15.90 -14.28 -19.69
CA ALA A 558 -14.78 -14.70 -18.85
C ALA A 558 -13.48 -14.83 -19.64
N GLY A 559 -12.34 -14.54 -18.97
CA GLY A 559 -11.00 -14.68 -19.55
C GLY A 559 -10.59 -13.55 -20.50
N GLN A 560 -11.48 -12.61 -20.81
CA GLN A 560 -11.09 -11.39 -21.52
C GLN A 560 -10.32 -10.46 -20.57
N GLN A 561 -9.17 -9.98 -21.02
CA GLN A 561 -8.42 -8.94 -20.30
C GLN A 561 -9.09 -7.59 -20.50
N MET A 562 -9.31 -6.86 -19.40
CA MET A 562 -9.98 -5.57 -19.37
C MET A 562 -9.27 -4.61 -18.42
N ASN A 563 -9.52 -3.31 -18.57
CA ASN A 563 -9.16 -2.35 -17.53
C ASN A 563 -9.87 -2.69 -16.22
N TYR A 564 -9.11 -2.78 -15.13
CA TYR A 564 -9.62 -3.08 -13.79
C TYR A 564 -10.64 -2.03 -13.32
N ALA A 565 -10.30 -0.75 -13.48
CA ALA A 565 -11.11 0.38 -13.05
C ALA A 565 -12.19 0.81 -14.06
N ARG A 566 -12.52 -0.03 -15.06
CA ARG A 566 -13.54 0.27 -16.08
C ARG A 566 -14.87 0.70 -15.43
N GLY A 567 -15.41 1.84 -15.82
CA GLY A 567 -16.61 2.42 -15.20
C GLY A 567 -16.33 3.48 -14.13
N ILE A 568 -15.14 3.50 -13.54
CA ILE A 568 -14.66 4.59 -12.69
C ILE A 568 -13.87 5.58 -13.55
N ASN A 569 -14.57 6.60 -14.03
CA ASN A 569 -14.10 7.54 -15.03
C ASN A 569 -13.64 8.89 -14.45
N SER A 570 -13.84 9.11 -13.14
CA SER A 570 -13.33 10.29 -12.43
C SER A 570 -12.77 9.94 -11.05
N PHE A 571 -11.91 10.80 -10.51
CA PHE A 571 -11.44 10.63 -9.14
C PHE A 571 -12.58 10.77 -8.12
N THR A 572 -13.60 11.61 -8.39
CA THR A 572 -14.77 11.74 -7.51
C THR A 572 -15.56 10.45 -7.42
N GLN A 573 -15.68 9.72 -8.54
CA GLN A 573 -16.27 8.39 -8.56
C GLN A 573 -15.41 7.38 -7.79
N MET A 574 -14.09 7.49 -7.82
CA MET A 574 -13.24 6.63 -6.99
C MET A 574 -13.46 6.89 -5.50
N VAL A 575 -13.58 8.15 -5.08
CA VAL A 575 -13.90 8.49 -3.68
C VAL A 575 -15.22 7.84 -3.24
N GLN A 576 -16.23 7.82 -4.11
CA GLN A 576 -17.55 7.28 -3.79
C GLN A 576 -17.66 5.75 -3.92
N TYR A 577 -17.03 5.14 -4.94
CA TYR A 577 -17.32 3.79 -5.40
C TYR A 577 -16.08 2.86 -5.42
N TRP A 578 -15.01 3.18 -4.69
CA TRP A 578 -13.82 2.32 -4.58
C TRP A 578 -14.18 0.86 -4.22
N TYR A 579 -15.17 0.66 -3.35
CA TYR A 579 -15.63 -0.65 -2.91
C TYR A 579 -16.38 -1.45 -4.00
N ALA A 580 -16.69 -0.83 -5.14
CA ALA A 580 -17.36 -1.49 -6.26
C ALA A 580 -16.40 -2.36 -7.09
N LEU A 581 -15.09 -2.10 -7.02
CA LEU A 581 -14.06 -2.85 -7.75
C LEU A 581 -13.94 -4.29 -7.24
N GLY A 582 -13.52 -5.22 -8.10
CA GLY A 582 -13.36 -6.63 -7.73
C GLY A 582 -12.03 -6.93 -7.03
N PHE A 583 -11.91 -8.11 -6.43
CA PHE A 583 -10.63 -8.64 -5.95
C PHE A 583 -10.05 -9.61 -6.97
N ILE A 584 -8.75 -9.52 -7.21
CA ILE A 584 -8.01 -10.43 -8.08
C ILE A 584 -7.56 -11.62 -7.24
N ARG A 585 -8.09 -12.80 -7.55
CA ARG A 585 -7.91 -14.01 -6.74
C ARG A 585 -7.55 -15.20 -7.63
N ASP A 586 -6.70 -16.09 -7.12
CA ASP A 586 -6.41 -17.37 -7.76
C ASP A 586 -7.62 -18.31 -7.66
N LYS A 587 -8.24 -18.61 -8.81
CA LYS A 587 -9.34 -19.59 -8.93
C LYS A 587 -8.85 -21.03 -9.01
N ASN A 588 -7.54 -21.26 -9.05
CA ASN A 588 -6.92 -22.59 -9.11
C ASN A 588 -5.89 -22.81 -7.97
N SER A 589 -6.09 -22.16 -6.82
CA SER A 589 -5.16 -22.16 -5.69
C SER A 589 -4.82 -23.54 -5.09
N HIS A 590 -5.64 -24.57 -5.36
CA HIS A 590 -5.37 -25.95 -4.94
C HIS A 590 -4.40 -26.70 -5.88
N SER A 591 -4.09 -26.15 -7.05
CA SER A 591 -3.19 -26.73 -8.04
C SER A 591 -1.84 -26.01 -8.03
N ALA A 592 -0.93 -26.45 -7.17
CA ALA A 592 0.40 -25.85 -7.01
C ALA A 592 1.12 -25.67 -8.37
N GLY A 593 1.56 -24.44 -8.65
CA GLY A 593 2.29 -24.09 -9.87
C GLY A 593 1.42 -23.74 -11.09
N PHE A 594 0.09 -23.84 -10.99
CA PHE A 594 -0.85 -23.52 -12.09
C PHE A 594 -1.86 -22.42 -11.71
N PRO A 595 -1.39 -21.22 -11.32
CA PRO A 595 -2.30 -20.16 -10.90
C PRO A 595 -3.21 -19.70 -12.04
N PHE A 596 -4.44 -19.33 -11.69
CA PHE A 596 -5.39 -18.70 -12.60
C PHE A 596 -6.09 -17.54 -11.90
N PHE A 597 -5.51 -16.34 -12.03
CA PHE A 597 -6.03 -15.14 -11.40
C PHE A 597 -7.10 -14.48 -12.27
N VAL A 598 -8.24 -14.17 -11.65
CA VAL A 598 -9.33 -13.43 -12.27
C VAL A 598 -9.96 -12.45 -11.28
N GLU A 599 -10.65 -11.45 -11.81
CA GLU A 599 -11.48 -10.54 -11.03
C GLU A 599 -12.70 -11.28 -10.45
N THR A 600 -12.93 -11.10 -9.15
CA THR A 600 -14.02 -11.70 -8.39
C THR A 600 -14.72 -10.63 -7.55
N GLU A 601 -15.98 -10.86 -7.18
CA GLU A 601 -16.72 -10.00 -6.24
C GLU A 601 -16.86 -8.52 -6.69
N ARG A 602 -16.71 -8.24 -8.00
CA ARG A 602 -17.00 -6.91 -8.56
C ARG A 602 -18.49 -6.61 -8.42
N ASN A 603 -18.84 -5.38 -8.03
CA ASN A 603 -20.24 -4.95 -7.89
C ASN A 603 -20.76 -4.48 -9.26
N ASN A 604 -20.99 -5.42 -10.17
CA ASN A 604 -21.39 -5.14 -11.54
C ASN A 604 -22.70 -4.36 -11.63
N GLU A 605 -23.58 -4.47 -10.64
CA GLU A 605 -24.87 -3.77 -10.61
C GLU A 605 -24.75 -2.25 -10.52
N ILE A 606 -23.60 -1.71 -10.09
CA ILE A 606 -23.33 -0.26 -10.05
C ILE A 606 -23.02 0.29 -11.45
N PHE A 607 -22.50 -0.54 -12.35
CA PHE A 607 -21.99 -0.09 -13.65
C PHE A 607 -23.04 -0.29 -14.74
N THR A 608 -23.12 0.66 -15.65
CA THR A 608 -23.82 0.54 -16.93
C THR A 608 -22.80 0.48 -18.06
N TYR A 609 -23.23 -0.09 -19.18
CA TYR A 609 -22.42 -0.40 -20.34
C TYR A 609 -23.14 0.08 -21.60
N GLU A 610 -22.39 0.66 -22.52
CA GLU A 610 -22.83 1.02 -23.86
C GLU A 610 -21.79 0.58 -24.90
N ASN A 611 -22.23 0.01 -26.01
CA ASN A 611 -21.39 -0.24 -27.18
C ASN A 611 -21.52 0.94 -28.13
N VAL A 612 -20.51 1.80 -28.16
CA VAL A 612 -20.48 2.95 -29.06
C VAL A 612 -19.93 2.50 -30.41
N PRO A 613 -20.70 2.53 -31.51
CA PRO A 613 -20.17 2.25 -32.84
C PRO A 613 -19.06 3.23 -33.21
N VAL A 614 -18.00 2.75 -33.88
CA VAL A 614 -16.89 3.63 -34.30
C VAL A 614 -17.37 4.70 -35.29
N SER A 615 -18.43 4.43 -36.06
CA SER A 615 -19.06 5.40 -36.97
C SER A 615 -19.54 6.68 -36.27
N GLU A 616 -19.98 6.61 -35.00
CA GLU A 616 -20.40 7.78 -34.24
C GLU A 616 -19.23 8.73 -33.94
N ILE A 617 -18.01 8.18 -33.92
CA ILE A 617 -16.77 8.92 -33.67
C ILE A 617 -16.15 9.38 -35.00
N SER A 618 -16.11 8.52 -36.01
CA SER A 618 -15.46 8.80 -37.30
C SER A 618 -16.34 9.57 -38.28
N GLY A 619 -17.67 9.49 -38.12
CA GLY A 619 -18.66 9.98 -39.08
C GLY A 619 -18.82 9.10 -40.32
N ASN A 620 -18.19 7.91 -40.35
CA ASN A 620 -18.26 6.96 -41.47
C ASN A 620 -19.11 5.74 -41.08
N GLU A 621 -20.27 5.56 -41.72
CA GLU A 621 -21.19 4.43 -41.44
C GLU A 621 -20.53 3.07 -41.70
N GLU A 622 -19.53 2.98 -42.57
CA GLU A 622 -18.81 1.72 -42.81
C GLU A 622 -18.03 1.23 -41.57
N ASP A 623 -17.79 2.08 -40.58
CA ASP A 623 -17.08 1.71 -39.35
C ASP A 623 -17.99 1.07 -38.28
N ASP A 624 -19.30 0.89 -38.56
CA ASP A 624 -20.28 0.29 -37.63
C ASP A 624 -19.97 -1.16 -37.23
N GLU A 625 -19.17 -1.87 -38.03
CA GLU A 625 -18.76 -3.25 -37.71
C GLU A 625 -17.85 -3.34 -36.48
N THR A 626 -17.30 -2.19 -36.02
CA THR A 626 -16.48 -2.11 -34.81
C THR A 626 -17.19 -1.27 -33.75
N THR A 627 -17.26 -1.78 -32.52
CA THR A 627 -17.78 -1.04 -31.37
C THR A 627 -16.72 -0.83 -30.30
N ILE A 628 -16.88 0.23 -29.52
CA ILE A 628 -16.07 0.53 -28.34
C ILE A 628 -16.93 0.31 -27.09
N PRO A 629 -16.57 -0.65 -26.22
CA PRO A 629 -17.28 -0.85 -24.97
C PRO A 629 -16.99 0.30 -23.99
N VAL A 630 -18.02 1.00 -23.55
CA VAL A 630 -17.90 2.11 -22.59
C VAL A 630 -18.64 1.75 -21.31
N PHE A 631 -17.88 1.60 -20.22
CA PHE A 631 -18.42 1.41 -18.88
C PHE A 631 -18.53 2.74 -18.14
N TYR A 632 -19.59 2.93 -17.37
CA TYR A 632 -19.79 4.11 -16.51
C TYR A 632 -20.70 3.78 -15.32
N ILE A 633 -20.70 4.64 -14.29
CA ILE A 633 -21.60 4.50 -13.13
C ILE A 633 -23.05 4.82 -13.55
N GLU A 634 -23.99 3.93 -13.20
CA GLU A 634 -25.43 4.19 -13.38
C GLU A 634 -25.87 5.35 -12.47
N LYS A 635 -26.39 6.42 -13.06
CA LYS A 635 -26.82 7.61 -12.31
C LYS A 635 -28.21 7.45 -11.69
N LYS A 636 -29.04 6.56 -12.25
CA LYS A 636 -30.40 6.32 -11.76
C LYS A 636 -30.36 5.21 -10.71
N THR A 637 -30.35 5.58 -9.44
CA THR A 637 -30.33 4.62 -8.31
C THR A 637 -31.41 3.55 -8.41
N GLN A 638 -32.63 3.93 -8.84
CA GLN A 638 -33.74 2.99 -9.08
C GLN A 638 -33.36 1.86 -10.06
N VAL A 639 -32.59 2.16 -11.12
CA VAL A 639 -32.12 1.15 -12.07
C VAL A 639 -31.19 0.15 -11.38
N VAL A 640 -30.32 0.62 -10.47
CA VAL A 640 -29.43 -0.26 -9.70
C VAL A 640 -30.23 -1.11 -8.70
N THR A 641 -31.20 -0.51 -8.01
CA THR A 641 -32.11 -1.19 -7.08
C THR A 641 -32.90 -2.32 -7.75
N GLU A 642 -33.37 -2.11 -8.98
CA GLU A 642 -34.20 -3.09 -9.71
C GLU A 642 -33.38 -4.24 -10.32
N ARG A 643 -32.04 -4.15 -10.38
CA ARG A 643 -31.17 -5.19 -10.96
C ARG A 643 -31.08 -6.45 -10.10
N SER A 644 -30.93 -6.29 -8.78
CA SER A 644 -30.78 -7.41 -7.86
C SER A 644 -31.02 -6.98 -6.42
N GLU A 645 -31.19 -7.95 -5.53
CA GLU A 645 -31.26 -7.71 -4.08
C GLU A 645 -29.97 -7.05 -3.56
N LYS A 646 -28.81 -7.47 -4.07
CA LYS A 646 -27.51 -6.83 -3.77
C LYS A 646 -27.51 -5.37 -4.25
N GLY A 647 -28.04 -5.09 -5.43
CA GLY A 647 -28.24 -3.73 -5.96
C GLY A 647 -29.07 -2.85 -5.03
N ARG A 648 -30.19 -3.37 -4.52
CA ARG A 648 -31.03 -2.70 -3.50
C ARG A 648 -30.24 -2.40 -2.22
N MET A 649 -29.57 -3.41 -1.65
CA MET A 649 -28.78 -3.25 -0.42
C MET A 649 -27.64 -2.22 -0.58
N MET A 650 -26.99 -2.16 -1.75
CA MET A 650 -25.97 -1.14 -2.03
C MET A 650 -26.54 0.27 -2.05
N MET A 651 -27.71 0.47 -2.65
CA MET A 651 -28.35 1.80 -2.68
C MET A 651 -28.82 2.22 -1.29
N GLU A 652 -29.35 1.29 -0.48
CA GLU A 652 -29.69 1.54 0.92
C GLU A 652 -28.46 1.94 1.73
N HIS A 653 -27.34 1.24 1.57
CA HIS A 653 -26.09 1.62 2.21
C HIS A 653 -25.61 3.03 1.80
N LEU A 654 -25.69 3.39 0.51
CA LEU A 654 -25.33 4.74 0.05
C LEU A 654 -26.23 5.82 0.66
N GLU A 655 -27.52 5.53 0.86
CA GLU A 655 -28.45 6.42 1.56
C GLU A 655 -28.12 6.53 3.05
N GLU A 656 -27.83 5.41 3.72
CA GLU A 656 -27.45 5.36 5.15
C GLU A 656 -26.16 6.11 5.45
N VAL A 657 -25.13 5.95 4.60
CA VAL A 657 -23.85 6.64 4.73
C VAL A 657 -23.99 8.15 4.44
N GLY A 658 -25.04 8.55 3.73
CA GLY A 658 -25.34 9.96 3.49
C GLY A 658 -24.29 10.66 2.63
N PHE A 659 -23.76 9.97 1.61
CA PHE A 659 -22.71 10.51 0.74
C PHE A 659 -23.17 11.79 0.02
N LYS A 660 -22.41 12.88 0.15
CA LYS A 660 -22.69 14.17 -0.51
C LYS A 660 -21.90 14.29 -1.82
N GLU A 661 -22.59 14.58 -2.93
CA GLU A 661 -21.98 14.65 -4.28
C GLU A 661 -20.79 15.62 -4.32
N ILE A 662 -19.64 15.15 -4.78
CA ILE A 662 -18.40 15.93 -4.77
C ILE A 662 -18.29 16.87 -5.97
N ALA A 663 -18.18 18.18 -5.70
CA ALA A 663 -17.83 19.16 -6.72
C ALA A 663 -16.33 19.16 -7.04
N VAL A 664 -15.99 19.58 -8.26
CA VAL A 664 -14.60 19.78 -8.74
C VAL A 664 -14.38 21.26 -9.01
N ALA A 665 -13.25 21.81 -8.56
CA ALA A 665 -12.96 23.24 -8.73
C ALA A 665 -12.87 23.67 -10.20
N ALA A 666 -13.36 24.86 -10.54
CA ALA A 666 -13.45 25.36 -11.92
C ALA A 666 -12.07 25.68 -12.56
N ASP A 667 -11.07 25.99 -11.73
CA ASP A 667 -9.67 26.30 -12.06
C ASP A 667 -8.75 25.08 -11.96
N ARG A 668 -9.32 23.87 -11.99
CA ARG A 668 -8.61 22.58 -11.91
C ARG A 668 -7.33 22.58 -12.76
N MET A 669 -6.30 21.88 -12.28
CA MET A 669 -5.20 21.46 -13.16
C MET A 669 -5.79 20.75 -14.39
N PRO A 670 -5.61 21.30 -15.61
CA PRO A 670 -6.27 20.80 -16.80
C PRO A 670 -5.73 19.43 -17.24
N LEU A 671 -4.68 18.90 -16.58
CA LEU A 671 -4.05 17.60 -16.78
C LEU A 671 -3.69 16.96 -15.42
N PRO A 672 -3.86 15.63 -15.24
CA PRO A 672 -3.42 14.95 -14.02
C PRO A 672 -1.87 14.98 -13.93
N ARG A 673 -1.32 15.06 -12.69
CA ARG A 673 0.14 15.11 -12.49
C ARG A 673 0.79 13.74 -12.70
N SER A 674 0.19 12.66 -12.25
CA SER A 674 0.56 11.28 -12.58
C SER A 674 -0.61 10.60 -13.29
N GLY A 675 -0.47 9.34 -13.74
CA GLY A 675 -1.60 8.55 -14.24
C GLY A 675 -2.00 8.86 -15.69
N THR A 676 -2.74 7.93 -16.30
CA THR A 676 -3.27 8.09 -17.67
C THR A 676 -4.73 8.55 -17.68
N ARG A 677 -5.08 9.35 -18.69
CA ARG A 677 -6.48 9.59 -19.09
C ARG A 677 -7.05 8.48 -19.95
N ASN A 678 -6.19 7.67 -20.54
CA ASN A 678 -6.58 6.56 -21.40
C ASN A 678 -6.85 5.34 -20.53
N ARG A 679 -8.13 5.17 -20.15
CA ARG A 679 -8.68 3.94 -19.57
C ARG A 679 -9.29 3.17 -20.73
N ARG A 680 -8.46 2.38 -21.42
CA ARG A 680 -8.86 1.58 -22.58
C ARG A 680 -9.24 0.18 -22.13
#